data_AF-A0A1I6PWL0-F1
#
_entry.id   AF-A0A1I6PWL0-F1
#
_cell.length_a   1.000
_cell.length_b   1.000
_cell.length_c   1.000
_cell.angle_alpha   90.00
_cell.angle_beta   90.00
_cell.angle_gamma   90.00
#
_symmetry.space_group_name_H-M   'P 1'
#
loop_
_entity.id
_entity.type
_entity.pdbx_description
1 polymer ?
#
loop_
_entity_poly.entity_id
_entity_poly.type
_entity_poly.pdbx_seq_one_letter_code
_entity_poly.pdbx_strand_id
1 'polypeptide(L)'
;MRQSTSLAAVFSDLPRPPRELERGAQVIAASAPEAWTDAQIEAWLDWAADAGLPMDGADPLAAAVHAWVNGLGRPPTETAELAAALLLGVVSPARAPAIDPAQPLQLDDPATARLLAAEGARRRALRLAAGATRAAVAALETVSEAVERCSGSPADCADPSRNPALARAARAARAAGVADVDILRAAAGDRIEAAELQLAKPSPLIAIADRGVAASGGPEAQLAAGATLDGDLVVTFDPGSAEALLEASRGPAILLSTPRLAELLGEAFELGLQRQVELWSAALAPEDGAWTFGVGGLADHLLAAGAADPEAAAERLAELIRKAAGSDGEALSLFIDDPEAALRVGLSGLGALDVFQTADGETGRRLRPSLATAIARGGGDVEAAERQLLGRRTLVGAPGLDHAALRGAGFTDVELEAVEQALACVDRLEDAFHPAVLDSGFVRDVLGLEVEPGEQVLPRLGFSQQQIEAAGAWVFGHGDLRDWPAAPSALTSVLADPAGFERRLRRALEPFSAAPDVTPIPLPWDAGAGQAARALADAAREGLRGVRLMRGTAPAGPLFQLADGAATERDRRPDPEPRMVERVIEKVVERERSRRKLPDRRKGYIQKAAVGGHKVYVHTGEYEDGELGEIFIDMHKEGAAFRSLMNNFAIAISIGLQYGVPLEEFVDAFVFTRFEPAGKVTGNDSIRSATSILDYIFRELGVSYLGRHELANAHPEAGDGLGATDAGGHEPETVPAARFISKGFARGAAPDNLVVLPFGQKRDAPRSNAGAGPPATACPDCGDLSLRQQGGGWICETCGAAPSMQG
;
A
#
# COMPACT_ATOMS: atom_id res chain seq x y z
N MET A 1 53.03 -20.94 -14.33
CA MET A 1 53.21 -20.33 -13.00
C MET A 1 52.09 -20.86 -12.13
N ARG A 2 52.36 -21.50 -10.98
CA ARG A 2 51.27 -21.88 -10.06
C ARG A 2 50.71 -20.56 -9.52
N GLN A 3 49.45 -20.24 -9.84
CA GLN A 3 48.76 -19.11 -9.24
C GLN A 3 48.75 -19.31 -7.72
N SER A 4 49.20 -18.30 -6.98
CA SER A 4 49.26 -18.35 -5.51
C SER A 4 47.84 -18.30 -4.95
N THR A 5 47.51 -19.15 -3.99
CA THR A 5 46.24 -19.08 -3.23
C THR A 5 46.33 -18.17 -2.01
N SER A 6 47.47 -17.50 -1.80
CA SER A 6 47.67 -16.52 -0.73
C SER A 6 47.13 -15.17 -1.17
N LEU A 7 46.11 -14.67 -0.46
CA LEU A 7 45.59 -13.33 -0.69
C LEU A 7 46.57 -12.27 -0.22
N ALA A 8 47.39 -12.55 0.81
CA ALA A 8 48.47 -11.66 1.21
C ALA A 8 49.52 -11.45 0.10
N ALA A 9 49.83 -12.49 -0.67
CA ALA A 9 50.69 -12.37 -1.84
C ALA A 9 50.02 -11.52 -2.95
N VAL A 10 48.76 -11.81 -3.28
CA VAL A 10 47.99 -11.03 -4.26
C VAL A 10 47.87 -9.56 -3.85
N PHE A 11 47.62 -9.29 -2.57
CA PHE A 11 47.53 -7.94 -2.01
C PHE A 11 48.83 -7.14 -2.15
N SER A 12 49.99 -7.82 -2.12
CA SER A 12 51.29 -7.16 -2.29
C SER A 12 51.55 -6.76 -3.74
N ASP A 13 50.93 -7.46 -4.70
CA ASP A 13 51.14 -7.24 -6.14
C ASP A 13 50.08 -6.31 -6.77
N LEU A 14 48.90 -6.19 -6.16
CA LEU A 14 47.76 -5.45 -6.71
C LEU A 14 47.80 -3.95 -6.33
N PRO A 15 47.75 -3.02 -7.30
CA PRO A 15 47.79 -1.59 -7.01
C PRO A 15 46.53 -1.13 -6.26
N ARG A 16 46.74 -0.26 -5.27
CA ARG A 16 45.69 0.38 -4.48
C ARG A 16 45.94 1.89 -4.41
N PRO A 17 45.57 2.64 -5.46
CA PRO A 17 45.79 4.08 -5.48
C PRO A 17 45.04 4.75 -4.31
N PRO A 18 45.62 5.78 -3.67
CA PRO A 18 44.89 6.59 -2.72
C PRO A 18 43.77 7.35 -3.44
N ARG A 19 42.59 7.39 -2.83
CA ARG A 19 41.44 8.19 -3.28
C ARG A 19 41.00 9.13 -2.18
N GLU A 20 40.65 10.35 -2.56
CA GLU A 20 40.11 11.37 -1.66
C GLU A 20 38.59 11.32 -1.70
N LEU A 21 37.97 11.13 -0.54
CA LEU A 21 36.53 11.03 -0.37
C LEU A 21 36.03 12.23 0.44
N GLU A 22 35.09 12.98 -0.14
CA GLU A 22 34.42 14.08 0.54
C GLU A 22 33.32 13.56 1.46
N ARG A 23 33.58 13.55 2.77
CA ARG A 23 32.58 13.24 3.79
C ARG A 23 32.09 14.52 4.44
N GLY A 24 30.89 14.49 5.05
CA GLY A 24 30.14 15.69 5.45
C GLY A 24 30.90 16.80 6.19
N ALA A 25 31.97 16.48 6.94
CA ALA A 25 32.82 17.48 7.61
C ALA A 25 34.33 17.37 7.30
N GLN A 26 34.76 16.45 6.43
CA GLN A 26 36.18 16.17 6.20
C GLN A 26 36.43 15.42 4.89
N VAL A 27 37.60 15.65 4.30
CA VAL A 27 38.13 14.83 3.20
C VAL A 27 39.01 13.74 3.79
N ILE A 28 38.73 12.47 3.46
CA ILE A 28 39.52 11.32 3.91
C ILE A 28 40.22 10.71 2.70
N ALA A 29 41.53 10.47 2.83
CA ALA A 29 42.28 9.67 1.86
C ALA A 29 42.31 8.19 2.28
N ALA A 30 41.90 7.29 1.39
CA ALA A 30 41.94 5.84 1.64
C ALA A 30 42.50 5.09 0.41
N SER A 31 43.29 4.04 0.63
CA SER A 31 43.85 3.23 -0.46
C SER A 31 43.04 1.97 -0.69
N ALA A 32 42.32 1.93 -1.82
CA ALA A 32 41.45 0.82 -2.20
C ALA A 32 41.79 0.28 -3.60
N PRO A 33 41.40 -0.96 -3.93
CA PRO A 33 41.48 -1.47 -5.29
C PRO A 33 40.76 -0.56 -6.30
N GLU A 34 41.30 -0.43 -7.51
CA GLU A 34 40.75 0.48 -8.53
C GLU A 34 39.32 0.12 -8.96
N ALA A 35 38.93 -1.14 -8.82
CA ALA A 35 37.59 -1.63 -9.13
C ALA A 35 36.52 -1.24 -8.09
N TRP A 36 36.91 -0.75 -6.90
CA TRP A 36 35.94 -0.33 -5.90
C TRP A 36 35.29 1.00 -6.30
N THR A 37 34.01 1.15 -6.00
CA THR A 37 33.36 2.47 -6.05
C THR A 37 33.59 3.23 -4.75
N ASP A 38 33.44 4.55 -4.79
CA ASP A 38 33.55 5.42 -3.61
C ASP A 38 32.52 5.03 -2.55
N ALA A 39 31.31 4.63 -2.97
CA ALA A 39 30.28 4.09 -2.07
C ALA A 39 30.74 2.83 -1.33
N GLN A 40 31.55 1.96 -1.94
CA GLN A 40 32.13 0.81 -1.24
C GLN A 40 33.14 1.25 -0.18
N ILE A 41 34.00 2.21 -0.52
CA ILE A 41 35.01 2.71 0.42
C ILE A 41 34.32 3.43 1.59
N GLU A 42 33.31 4.26 1.32
CA GLU A 42 32.49 4.90 2.35
C GLU A 42 31.81 3.88 3.25
N ALA A 43 31.19 2.83 2.70
CA ALA A 43 30.57 1.76 3.49
C ALA A 43 31.58 1.03 4.41
N TRP A 44 32.85 0.93 4.00
CA TRP A 44 33.92 0.41 4.86
C TRP A 44 34.32 1.39 5.97
N LEU A 45 34.42 2.68 5.65
CA LEU A 45 34.73 3.73 6.64
C LEU A 45 33.58 3.91 7.65
N ASP A 46 32.33 3.72 7.22
CA ASP A 46 31.14 3.72 8.07
C ASP A 46 31.13 2.53 9.02
N TRP A 47 31.41 1.33 8.49
CA TRP A 47 31.60 0.15 9.34
C TRP A 47 32.69 0.37 10.39
N ALA A 48 33.81 0.98 10.01
CA ALA A 48 34.90 1.25 10.94
C ALA A 48 34.49 2.26 12.03
N ALA A 49 33.76 3.32 11.67
CA ALA A 49 33.23 4.28 12.62
C ALA A 49 32.21 3.64 13.57
N ASP A 50 31.25 2.87 13.05
CA ASP A 50 30.24 2.14 13.82
C ASP A 50 30.87 1.13 14.80
N ALA A 51 31.95 0.48 14.38
CA ALA A 51 32.70 -0.48 15.19
C ALA A 51 33.64 0.21 16.21
N GLY A 52 33.77 1.54 16.18
CA GLY A 52 34.69 2.29 17.05
C GLY A 52 36.17 1.99 16.78
N LEU A 53 36.52 1.64 15.54
CA LEU A 53 37.88 1.32 15.12
C LEU A 53 38.71 2.60 14.89
N PRO A 54 40.05 2.53 14.97
CA PRO A 54 40.91 3.67 14.71
C PRO A 54 40.76 4.13 13.26
N MET A 55 40.55 5.44 13.08
CA MET A 55 40.36 6.10 11.79
C MET A 55 41.41 7.21 11.58
N ASP A 56 42.51 7.16 12.33
CA ASP A 56 43.63 8.09 12.27
C ASP A 56 44.75 7.57 11.35
N GLY A 57 45.51 8.50 10.77
CA GLY A 57 46.66 8.20 9.93
C GLY A 57 46.43 8.43 8.43
N ALA A 58 47.36 7.94 7.61
CA ALA A 58 47.38 8.19 6.17
C ALA A 58 46.44 7.27 5.36
N ASP A 59 46.06 6.13 5.91
CA ASP A 59 45.08 5.20 5.32
C ASP A 59 44.18 4.63 6.44
N PRO A 60 43.11 5.36 6.81
CA PRO A 60 42.18 4.96 7.88
C PRO A 60 41.53 3.61 7.63
N LEU A 61 41.27 3.25 6.38
CA LEU A 61 40.69 1.96 6.02
C LEU A 61 41.62 0.81 6.41
N ALA A 62 42.88 0.87 6.01
CA ALA A 62 43.86 -0.15 6.38
C ALA A 62 44.09 -0.20 7.90
N ALA A 63 44.16 0.95 8.56
CA ALA A 63 44.29 1.02 10.02
C ALA A 63 43.14 0.31 10.74
N ALA A 64 41.89 0.60 10.35
CA ALA A 64 40.70 -0.02 10.92
C ALA A 64 40.67 -1.53 10.68
N VAL A 65 40.95 -2.00 9.46
CA VAL A 65 40.99 -3.43 9.13
C VAL A 65 42.06 -4.15 9.96
N HIS A 66 43.28 -3.61 10.02
CA HIS A 66 44.35 -4.24 10.81
C HIS A 66 44.00 -4.26 12.30
N ALA A 67 43.43 -3.19 12.86
CA ALA A 67 42.99 -3.16 14.25
C ALA A 67 41.92 -4.22 14.54
N TRP A 68 40.93 -4.36 13.65
CA TRP A 68 39.88 -5.36 13.79
C TRP A 68 40.41 -6.80 13.73
N VAL A 69 41.24 -7.12 12.72
CA VAL A 69 41.82 -8.47 12.58
C VAL A 69 42.76 -8.80 13.73
N ASN A 70 43.56 -7.83 14.21
CA ASN A 70 44.40 -8.03 15.39
C ASN A 70 43.58 -8.35 16.65
N GLY A 71 42.37 -7.78 16.75
CA GLY A 71 41.41 -8.09 17.81
C GLY A 71 40.96 -9.56 17.86
N LEU A 72 41.10 -10.30 16.76
CA LEU A 72 40.78 -11.74 16.68
C LEU A 72 41.85 -12.64 17.33
N GLY A 73 43.01 -12.09 17.72
CA GLY A 73 44.04 -12.81 18.48
C GLY A 73 44.77 -13.91 17.70
N ARG A 74 44.90 -13.78 16.37
CA ARG A 74 45.50 -14.78 15.47
C ARG A 74 47.01 -14.59 15.25
N PRO A 75 47.76 -15.64 14.86
CA PRO A 75 49.18 -15.51 14.55
C PRO A 75 49.43 -14.55 13.37
N PRO A 76 50.58 -13.86 13.32
CA PRO A 76 50.81 -12.78 12.34
C PRO A 76 50.65 -13.19 10.87
N THR A 77 50.97 -14.45 10.54
CA THR A 77 50.81 -14.99 9.18
C THR A 77 49.34 -15.12 8.77
N GLU A 78 48.47 -15.52 9.71
CA GLU A 78 47.03 -15.60 9.47
C GLU A 78 46.41 -14.21 9.46
N THR A 79 46.80 -13.34 10.39
CA THR A 79 46.38 -11.93 10.43
C THR A 79 46.64 -11.22 9.10
N ALA A 80 47.78 -11.47 8.46
CA ALA A 80 48.09 -10.90 7.14
C ALA A 80 47.15 -11.41 6.04
N GLU A 81 46.81 -12.70 6.02
CA GLU A 81 45.86 -13.28 5.05
C GLU A 81 44.43 -12.78 5.28
N LEU A 82 43.99 -12.71 6.55
CA LEU A 82 42.68 -12.19 6.93
C LEU A 82 42.55 -10.71 6.53
N ALA A 83 43.53 -9.87 6.87
CA ALA A 83 43.52 -8.45 6.50
C ALA A 83 43.54 -8.25 4.97
N ALA A 84 44.31 -9.06 4.24
CA ALA A 84 44.31 -9.04 2.78
C ALA A 84 42.94 -9.40 2.20
N ALA A 85 42.22 -10.38 2.77
CA ALA A 85 40.88 -10.75 2.33
C ALA A 85 39.89 -9.58 2.45
N LEU A 86 39.97 -8.78 3.52
CA LEU A 86 39.15 -7.58 3.71
C LEU A 86 39.54 -6.47 2.73
N LEU A 87 40.83 -6.12 2.67
CA LEU A 87 41.31 -4.99 1.86
C LEU A 87 41.25 -5.24 0.34
N LEU A 88 41.11 -6.50 -0.09
CA LEU A 88 40.84 -6.87 -1.49
C LEU A 88 39.34 -6.94 -1.82
N GLY A 89 38.47 -6.83 -0.81
CA GLY A 89 37.01 -6.89 -0.96
C GLY A 89 36.51 -8.30 -1.22
N VAL A 90 37.31 -9.31 -0.88
CA VAL A 90 36.92 -10.72 -0.99
C VAL A 90 35.94 -11.05 0.12
N VAL A 91 36.13 -10.48 1.31
CA VAL A 91 35.36 -10.79 2.50
C VAL A 91 35.03 -9.53 3.27
N SER A 92 33.83 -9.45 3.84
CA SER A 92 33.44 -8.38 4.77
C SER A 92 32.86 -8.96 6.06
N PRO A 93 33.20 -8.37 7.23
CA PRO A 93 32.40 -8.55 8.43
C PRO A 93 30.94 -8.20 8.14
N ALA A 94 30.02 -9.02 8.64
CA ALA A 94 28.60 -8.87 8.37
C ALA A 94 27.81 -8.95 9.68
N ARG A 95 26.61 -8.38 9.66
CA ARG A 95 25.62 -8.60 10.70
C ARG A 95 24.91 -9.92 10.40
N ALA A 96 24.77 -10.75 11.43
CA ALA A 96 23.91 -11.93 11.35
C ALA A 96 22.47 -11.52 11.00
N PRO A 97 21.62 -12.45 10.51
CA PRO A 97 20.23 -12.14 10.18
C PRO A 97 19.55 -11.40 11.33
N ALA A 98 19.07 -10.18 11.05
CA ALA A 98 18.37 -9.38 12.04
C ALA A 98 17.04 -10.06 12.35
N ILE A 99 16.95 -10.71 13.51
CA ILE A 99 15.76 -11.41 13.99
C ILE A 99 15.41 -10.87 15.37
N ASP A 100 14.13 -10.68 15.65
CA ASP A 100 13.68 -10.33 17.00
C ASP A 100 13.94 -11.51 17.97
N PRO A 101 14.65 -11.29 19.09
CA PRO A 101 15.02 -12.37 20.01
C PRO A 101 13.83 -12.93 20.82
N ALA A 102 12.62 -12.38 20.66
CA ALA A 102 11.41 -12.89 21.28
C ALA A 102 11.15 -14.37 20.92
N GLN A 103 10.37 -15.04 21.77
CA GLN A 103 10.00 -16.43 21.54
C GLN A 103 9.20 -16.57 20.23
N PRO A 104 9.51 -17.58 19.39
CA PRO A 104 8.76 -17.85 18.17
C PRO A 104 7.26 -18.03 18.44
N LEU A 105 6.43 -17.36 17.65
CA LEU A 105 4.97 -17.39 17.77
C LEU A 105 4.41 -18.66 17.13
N GLN A 106 3.55 -19.40 17.82
CA GLN A 106 2.87 -20.57 17.24
C GLN A 106 1.59 -20.12 16.53
N LEU A 107 1.44 -20.39 15.23
CA LEU A 107 0.29 -19.90 14.46
C LEU A 107 -1.01 -20.66 14.74
N ASP A 108 -0.93 -21.84 15.35
CA ASP A 108 -2.08 -22.61 15.81
C ASP A 108 -2.69 -22.07 17.12
N ASP A 109 -1.95 -21.23 17.87
CA ASP A 109 -2.44 -20.56 19.08
C ASP A 109 -3.39 -19.40 18.72
N PRO A 110 -4.66 -19.43 19.17
CA PRO A 110 -5.61 -18.34 18.97
C PRO A 110 -5.15 -16.97 19.50
N ALA A 111 -4.25 -16.93 20.48
CA ALA A 111 -3.69 -15.67 21.01
C ALA A 111 -2.75 -14.99 20.01
N THR A 112 -2.05 -15.76 19.18
CA THR A 112 -1.09 -15.26 18.18
C THR A 112 -1.72 -14.27 17.21
N ALA A 113 -2.99 -14.48 16.85
CA ALA A 113 -3.68 -13.56 15.95
C ALA A 113 -3.79 -12.14 16.48
N ARG A 114 -4.05 -11.99 17.79
CA ARG A 114 -4.12 -10.67 18.43
C ARG A 114 -2.73 -10.03 18.55
N LEU A 115 -1.71 -10.84 18.84
CA LEU A 115 -0.33 -10.38 18.94
C LEU A 115 0.19 -9.86 17.59
N LEU A 116 0.00 -10.63 16.51
CA LEU A 116 0.38 -10.22 15.15
C LEU A 116 -0.37 -8.96 14.70
N ALA A 117 -1.67 -8.84 15.01
CA ALA A 117 -2.43 -7.63 14.69
C ALA A 117 -1.92 -6.40 15.45
N ALA A 118 -1.61 -6.54 16.74
CA ALA A 118 -1.07 -5.46 17.56
C ALA A 118 0.32 -5.02 17.07
N GLU A 119 1.19 -5.99 16.76
CA GLU A 119 2.52 -5.69 16.24
C GLU A 119 2.46 -5.08 14.84
N GLY A 120 1.60 -5.59 13.96
CA GLY A 120 1.35 -4.99 12.65
C GLY A 120 0.86 -3.53 12.74
N ALA A 121 0.00 -3.22 13.71
CA ALA A 121 -0.43 -1.84 13.97
C ALA A 121 0.73 -0.96 14.46
N ARG A 122 1.56 -1.47 15.38
CA ARG A 122 2.75 -0.77 15.89
C ARG A 122 3.73 -0.44 14.77
N ARG A 123 4.09 -1.42 13.93
CA ARG A 123 5.05 -1.24 12.83
C ARG A 123 4.53 -0.31 11.74
N ARG A 124 3.23 -0.37 11.46
CA ARG A 124 2.58 0.60 10.56
C ARG A 124 2.62 2.01 11.12
N ALA A 125 2.38 2.19 12.42
CA ALA A 125 2.48 3.50 13.06
C ALA A 125 3.91 4.07 12.98
N LEU A 126 4.94 3.24 13.17
CA LEU A 126 6.34 3.66 13.00
C LEU A 126 6.62 4.14 11.57
N ARG A 127 6.17 3.40 10.54
CA ARG A 127 6.32 3.81 9.14
C ARG A 127 5.58 5.11 8.83
N LEU A 128 4.35 5.26 9.33
CA LEU A 128 3.55 6.48 9.16
C LEU A 128 4.21 7.68 9.84
N ALA A 129 4.78 7.51 11.04
CA ALA A 129 5.46 8.58 11.76
C ALA A 129 6.70 9.10 11.01
N ALA A 130 7.53 8.21 10.45
CA ALA A 130 8.66 8.62 9.63
C ALA A 130 8.23 9.40 8.38
N GLY A 131 7.20 8.90 7.68
CA GLY A 131 6.63 9.59 6.51
C GLY A 131 6.03 10.95 6.83
N ALA A 132 5.26 11.04 7.93
CA ALA A 132 4.66 12.29 8.40
C ALA A 132 5.73 13.33 8.78
N THR A 133 6.82 12.89 9.42
CA THR A 133 7.95 13.77 9.76
C THR A 133 8.58 14.35 8.50
N ARG A 134 8.92 13.51 7.50
CA ARG A 134 9.46 14.01 6.22
C ARG A 134 8.52 14.97 5.50
N ALA A 135 7.23 14.65 5.44
CA ALA A 135 6.23 15.52 4.82
C ALA A 135 6.10 16.87 5.52
N ALA A 136 6.15 16.88 6.86
CA ALA A 136 6.13 18.10 7.66
C ALA A 136 7.36 18.98 7.39
N VAL A 137 8.56 18.39 7.33
CA VAL A 137 9.81 19.10 7.03
C VAL A 137 9.77 19.72 5.63
N ALA A 138 9.45 18.93 4.61
CA ALA A 138 9.35 19.42 3.24
C ALA A 138 8.32 20.55 3.08
N ALA A 139 7.20 20.48 3.81
CA ALA A 139 6.19 21.53 3.78
C ALA A 139 6.68 22.83 4.46
N LEU A 140 7.44 22.75 5.55
CA LEU A 140 8.06 23.89 6.22
C LEU A 140 9.17 24.53 5.36
N GLU A 141 9.94 23.72 4.63
CA GLU A 141 10.91 24.21 3.63
C GLU A 141 10.18 24.98 2.52
N THR A 142 9.08 24.43 1.99
CA THR A 142 8.25 25.10 0.98
C THR A 142 7.68 26.43 1.48
N VAL A 143 7.29 26.52 2.75
CA VAL A 143 6.86 27.77 3.40
C VAL A 143 8.00 28.79 3.40
N SER A 144 9.21 28.37 3.78
CA SER A 144 10.39 29.23 3.80
C SER A 144 10.75 29.73 2.40
N GLU A 145 10.79 28.82 1.42
CA GLU A 145 11.05 29.15 0.01
C GLU A 145 10.02 30.13 -0.58
N ALA A 146 8.74 30.01 -0.19
CA ALA A 146 7.69 30.90 -0.67
C ALA A 146 7.87 32.35 -0.19
N VAL A 147 8.53 32.56 0.95
CA VAL A 147 8.92 33.88 1.44
C VAL A 147 10.22 34.34 0.80
N GLU A 148 11.23 33.47 0.72
CA GLU A 148 12.55 33.80 0.14
C GLU A 148 12.49 34.17 -1.35
N ARG A 149 11.64 33.49 -2.13
CA ARG A 149 11.48 33.75 -3.58
C ARG A 149 10.54 34.92 -3.89
N CYS A 150 9.92 35.52 -2.88
CA CYS A 150 9.02 36.65 -3.06
C CYS A 150 9.80 37.95 -3.30
N SER A 151 9.44 38.69 -4.35
CA SER A 151 10.10 39.93 -4.78
C SER A 151 9.51 41.22 -4.17
N GLY A 152 8.61 41.08 -3.18
CA GLY A 152 7.94 42.18 -2.48
C GLY A 152 8.71 42.73 -1.28
N SER A 153 8.06 43.59 -0.49
CA SER A 153 8.64 44.02 0.78
C SER A 153 8.67 42.84 1.78
N PRO A 154 9.63 42.78 2.72
CA PRO A 154 9.70 41.67 3.68
C PRO A 154 8.40 41.46 4.47
N ALA A 155 7.68 42.55 4.78
CA ALA A 155 6.40 42.50 5.45
C ALA A 155 5.28 41.92 4.57
N ASP A 156 5.26 42.25 3.27
CA ASP A 156 4.28 41.70 2.33
C ASP A 156 4.57 40.23 1.98
N CYS A 157 5.85 39.85 1.89
CA CYS A 157 6.26 38.48 1.59
C CYS A 157 5.96 37.51 2.73
N ALA A 158 6.02 37.98 3.97
CA ALA A 158 5.67 37.21 5.17
C ALA A 158 4.16 37.25 5.52
N ASP A 159 3.35 38.02 4.78
CA ASP A 159 1.90 38.11 4.99
C ASP A 159 1.15 37.15 4.03
N PRO A 160 0.48 36.10 4.53
CA PRO A 160 -0.26 35.15 3.70
C PRO A 160 -1.40 35.79 2.89
N SER A 161 -1.92 36.95 3.31
CA SER A 161 -2.97 37.65 2.55
C SER A 161 -2.43 38.35 1.30
N ARG A 162 -1.11 38.62 1.26
CA ARG A 162 -0.43 39.33 0.17
C ARG A 162 0.49 38.42 -0.64
N ASN A 163 0.94 37.31 -0.05
CA ASN A 163 1.72 36.28 -0.71
C ASN A 163 0.87 35.00 -0.92
N PRO A 164 0.25 34.83 -2.11
CA PRO A 164 -0.57 33.65 -2.40
C PRO A 164 0.24 32.34 -2.43
N ALA A 165 1.55 32.41 -2.72
CA ALA A 165 2.43 31.24 -2.64
C ALA A 165 2.60 30.80 -1.18
N LEU A 166 2.84 31.74 -0.26
CA LEU A 166 2.89 31.47 1.18
C LEU A 166 1.54 30.93 1.69
N ALA A 167 0.41 31.47 1.24
CA ALA A 167 -0.90 30.97 1.63
C ALA A 167 -1.18 29.52 1.17
N ARG A 168 -0.67 29.14 -0.01
CA ARG A 168 -0.73 27.74 -0.48
C ARG A 168 0.21 26.85 0.33
N ALA A 169 1.46 27.27 0.52
CA ALA A 169 2.44 26.53 1.29
C ALA A 169 2.00 26.31 2.75
N ALA A 170 1.47 27.33 3.41
CA ALA A 170 0.93 27.23 4.77
C ALA A 170 -0.28 26.29 4.87
N ARG A 171 -1.15 26.26 3.86
CA ARG A 171 -2.26 25.29 3.80
C ARG A 171 -1.74 23.86 3.62
N ALA A 172 -0.74 23.67 2.77
CA ALA A 172 -0.10 22.37 2.58
C ALA A 172 0.59 21.89 3.87
N ALA A 173 1.31 22.78 4.57
CA ALA A 173 1.93 22.49 5.86
C ALA A 173 0.90 22.09 6.92
N ARG A 174 -0.22 22.79 7.03
CA ARG A 174 -1.33 22.38 7.92
C ARG A 174 -1.89 21.01 7.55
N ALA A 175 -2.08 20.73 6.25
CA ALA A 175 -2.54 19.43 5.77
C ALA A 175 -1.55 18.30 6.09
N ALA A 176 -0.25 18.62 6.14
CA ALA A 176 0.81 17.71 6.58
C ALA A 176 0.91 17.55 8.12
N GLY A 177 0.06 18.24 8.90
CA GLY A 177 0.02 18.14 10.36
C GLY A 177 0.97 19.09 11.10
N VAL A 178 1.55 20.08 10.41
CA VAL A 178 2.43 21.09 11.02
C VAL A 178 1.60 22.08 11.86
N ALA A 179 2.09 22.41 13.06
CA ALA A 179 1.44 23.38 13.92
C ALA A 179 1.61 24.82 13.38
N ASP A 180 0.61 25.67 13.61
CA ASP A 180 0.62 27.06 13.15
C ASP A 180 1.83 27.86 13.64
N VAL A 181 2.32 27.56 14.85
CA VAL A 181 3.52 28.19 15.41
C VAL A 181 4.76 27.92 14.57
N ASP A 182 4.93 26.69 14.07
CA ASP A 182 6.09 26.29 13.28
C ASP A 182 6.01 26.87 11.87
N ILE A 183 4.79 26.96 11.30
CA ILE A 183 4.55 27.65 10.02
C ILE A 183 4.92 29.13 10.11
N LEU A 184 4.51 29.80 11.19
CA LEU A 184 4.83 31.22 11.40
C LEU A 184 6.34 31.43 11.60
N ARG A 185 7.02 30.52 12.31
CA ARG A 185 8.48 30.57 12.48
C ARG A 185 9.20 30.38 11.14
N ALA A 186 8.83 29.38 10.36
CA ALA A 186 9.39 29.17 9.03
C ALA A 186 9.15 30.37 8.11
N ALA A 187 7.94 30.96 8.13
CA ALA A 187 7.64 32.18 7.37
C ALA A 187 8.45 33.41 7.84
N ALA A 188 8.88 33.44 9.11
CA ALA A 188 9.75 34.47 9.66
C ALA A 188 11.24 34.25 9.37
N GLY A 189 11.61 33.17 8.67
CA GLY A 189 12.98 32.84 8.30
C GLY A 189 13.72 31.97 9.33
N ASP A 190 13.05 31.42 10.34
CA ASP A 190 13.65 30.39 11.19
C ASP A 190 13.86 29.13 10.35
N ARG A 191 15.13 28.73 10.17
CA ARG A 191 15.46 27.42 9.62
C ARG A 191 15.24 26.37 10.70
N ILE A 192 14.19 25.57 10.53
CA ILE A 192 13.97 24.41 11.39
C ILE A 192 14.92 23.32 10.90
N GLU A 193 16.05 23.15 11.58
CA GLU A 193 16.89 21.95 11.45
C GLU A 193 16.10 20.76 12.00
N ALA A 194 15.29 20.15 11.15
CA ALA A 194 14.63 18.91 11.48
C ALA A 194 15.59 17.76 11.20
N ALA A 195 16.27 17.30 12.25
CA ALA A 195 16.92 16.00 12.19
C ALA A 195 15.87 14.96 11.81
N GLU A 196 16.11 14.18 10.76
CA GLU A 196 15.18 13.12 10.37
C GLU A 196 15.00 12.19 11.57
N LEU A 197 13.75 11.95 11.97
CA LEU A 197 13.45 11.05 13.06
C LEU A 197 13.84 9.63 12.62
N GLN A 198 15.05 9.21 12.98
CA GLN A 198 15.53 7.86 12.73
C GLN A 198 14.82 6.89 13.67
N LEU A 199 13.65 6.42 13.25
CA LEU A 199 12.94 5.34 13.93
C LEU A 199 13.65 4.04 13.60
N ALA A 200 14.19 3.37 14.62
CA ALA A 200 14.77 2.04 14.47
C ALA A 200 13.73 1.10 13.85
N LYS A 201 14.06 0.53 12.68
CA LYS A 201 13.21 -0.48 12.04
C LYS A 201 13.27 -1.74 12.90
N PRO A 202 12.15 -2.21 13.46
CA PRO A 202 12.17 -3.39 14.31
C PRO A 202 12.55 -4.63 13.49
N SER A 203 13.39 -5.50 14.05
CA SER A 203 13.74 -6.78 13.44
C SER A 203 12.48 -7.63 13.21
N PRO A 204 12.43 -8.45 12.15
CA PRO A 204 11.31 -9.37 11.92
C PRO A 204 11.12 -10.37 13.06
N LEU A 205 9.85 -10.66 13.36
CA LEU A 205 9.46 -11.74 14.29
C LEU A 205 9.59 -13.11 13.60
N ILE A 206 9.63 -14.18 14.39
CA ILE A 206 9.49 -15.55 13.90
C ILE A 206 8.10 -16.10 14.28
N ALA A 207 7.43 -16.72 13.32
CA ALA A 207 6.25 -17.54 13.54
C ALA A 207 6.46 -18.96 12.99
N ILE A 208 5.89 -19.94 13.65
CA ILE A 208 5.93 -21.36 13.26
C ILE A 208 4.53 -21.76 12.77
N ALA A 209 4.48 -22.30 11.55
CA ALA A 209 3.28 -22.86 10.92
C ALA A 209 3.40 -24.38 10.77
N ASP A 210 2.29 -25.10 10.87
CA ASP A 210 2.24 -26.48 10.39
C ASP A 210 2.35 -26.49 8.86
N ARG A 211 3.31 -27.26 8.33
CA ARG A 211 3.58 -27.34 6.89
C ARG A 211 2.37 -27.80 6.09
N GLY A 212 1.61 -28.79 6.59
CA GLY A 212 0.45 -29.35 5.90
C GLY A 212 -0.71 -28.36 5.84
N VAL A 213 -1.00 -27.69 6.96
CA VAL A 213 -2.02 -26.65 7.06
C VAL A 213 -1.65 -25.46 6.16
N ALA A 214 -0.41 -24.98 6.24
CA ALA A 214 0.07 -23.88 5.42
C ALA A 214 0.02 -24.22 3.91
N ALA A 215 0.47 -25.40 3.52
CA ALA A 215 0.45 -25.87 2.12
C ALA A 215 -0.95 -25.93 1.51
N SER A 216 -1.98 -26.16 2.34
CA SER A 216 -3.39 -26.18 1.93
C SER A 216 -4.01 -24.78 1.79
N GLY A 217 -3.29 -23.71 2.15
CA GLY A 217 -3.85 -22.35 2.25
C GLY A 217 -4.79 -22.18 3.45
N GLY A 218 -4.56 -22.97 4.51
CA GLY A 218 -5.39 -23.02 5.71
C GLY A 218 -5.33 -21.74 6.56
N PRO A 219 -6.00 -21.74 7.73
CA PRO A 219 -6.11 -20.57 8.60
C PRO A 219 -4.77 -19.95 9.02
N GLU A 220 -3.73 -20.76 9.24
CA GLU A 220 -2.39 -20.29 9.62
C GLU A 220 -1.72 -19.46 8.52
N ALA A 221 -1.80 -19.92 7.25
CA ALA A 221 -1.28 -19.16 6.10
C ALA A 221 -2.04 -17.84 5.93
N GLN A 222 -3.35 -17.83 6.15
CA GLN A 222 -4.17 -16.63 6.08
C GLN A 222 -3.85 -15.64 7.22
N LEU A 223 -3.59 -16.17 8.42
CA LEU A 223 -3.24 -15.36 9.57
C LEU A 223 -1.87 -14.69 9.40
N ALA A 224 -0.86 -15.47 8.98
CA ALA A 224 0.48 -14.97 8.76
C ALA A 224 0.53 -13.96 7.59
N ALA A 225 -0.26 -14.16 6.54
CA ALA A 225 -0.22 -13.36 5.32
C ALA A 225 -0.34 -11.85 5.54
N GLY A 226 -1.15 -11.38 6.51
CA GLY A 226 -1.28 -9.96 6.79
C GLY A 226 -0.02 -9.33 7.40
N ALA A 227 0.76 -10.12 8.13
CA ALA A 227 1.96 -9.69 8.84
C ALA A 227 3.26 -9.91 8.04
N THR A 228 3.24 -10.80 7.03
CA THR A 228 4.43 -11.09 6.21
C THR A 228 4.64 -10.10 5.05
N LEU A 229 3.64 -9.31 4.65
CA LEU A 229 3.68 -8.48 3.43
C LEU A 229 4.87 -7.51 3.36
N ASP A 230 5.35 -7.02 4.51
CA ASP A 230 6.33 -5.93 4.57
C ASP A 230 7.71 -6.37 5.08
N GLY A 231 7.98 -7.69 5.09
CA GLY A 231 9.24 -8.24 5.58
C GLY A 231 9.39 -8.23 7.10
N ASP A 232 8.27 -8.08 7.82
CA ASP A 232 8.19 -7.96 9.28
C ASP A 232 8.03 -9.31 10.02
N LEU A 233 7.75 -10.39 9.29
CA LEU A 233 7.55 -11.73 9.85
C LEU A 233 8.27 -12.78 8.99
N VAL A 234 9.06 -13.63 9.64
CA VAL A 234 9.61 -14.86 9.09
C VAL A 234 8.71 -16.02 9.52
N VAL A 235 8.23 -16.80 8.57
CA VAL A 235 7.45 -18.01 8.84
C VAL A 235 8.34 -19.23 8.63
N THR A 236 8.54 -20.02 9.68
CA THR A 236 9.17 -21.34 9.59
C THR A 236 8.10 -22.44 9.64
N PHE A 237 8.46 -23.64 9.17
CA PHE A 237 7.53 -24.77 9.12
C PHE A 237 7.81 -25.86 10.15
N ASP A 238 8.83 -25.63 10.98
CA ASP A 238 9.19 -26.49 12.09
C ASP A 238 9.91 -25.67 13.18
N PRO A 239 9.87 -26.11 14.45
CA PRO A 239 10.54 -25.43 15.55
C PRO A 239 12.06 -25.40 15.44
N GLY A 240 12.69 -26.44 14.87
CA GLY A 240 14.15 -26.53 14.76
C GLY A 240 14.71 -25.45 13.83
N SER A 241 14.03 -25.17 12.71
CA SER A 241 14.38 -24.08 11.81
C SER A 241 14.26 -22.70 12.48
N ALA A 242 13.29 -22.51 13.39
CA ALA A 242 13.15 -21.27 14.16
C ALA A 242 14.28 -21.11 15.19
N GLU A 243 14.65 -22.18 15.88
CA GLU A 243 15.75 -22.19 16.83
C GLU A 243 17.09 -21.93 16.13
N ALA A 244 17.35 -22.61 15.01
CA ALA A 244 18.55 -22.39 14.21
C ALA A 244 18.70 -20.93 13.71
N LEU A 245 17.59 -20.27 13.34
CA LEU A 245 17.60 -18.84 13.00
C LEU A 245 17.96 -17.95 14.19
N LEU A 246 17.39 -18.23 15.37
CA LEU A 246 17.69 -17.47 16.58
C LEU A 246 19.15 -17.66 17.01
N GLU A 247 19.68 -18.87 16.92
CA GLU A 247 21.10 -19.15 17.18
C GLU A 247 21.99 -18.42 16.18
N ALA A 248 21.71 -18.54 14.87
CA ALA A 248 22.48 -17.87 13.83
C ALA A 248 22.45 -16.34 13.99
N SER A 249 21.32 -15.76 14.40
CA SER A 249 21.18 -14.30 14.64
C SER A 249 22.08 -13.75 15.75
N ARG A 250 22.57 -14.61 16.64
CA ARG A 250 23.47 -14.26 17.76
C ARG A 250 24.94 -14.56 17.47
N GLY A 251 25.20 -15.35 16.43
CA GLY A 251 26.53 -15.78 16.04
C GLY A 251 27.33 -14.71 15.29
N PRO A 252 28.66 -14.87 15.20
CA PRO A 252 29.47 -14.06 14.30
C PRO A 252 29.13 -14.37 12.85
N ALA A 253 29.18 -13.34 11.99
CA ALA A 253 28.86 -13.47 10.58
C ALA A 253 29.90 -12.79 9.70
N ILE A 254 30.19 -13.45 8.57
CA ILE A 254 31.10 -12.93 7.57
C ILE A 254 30.59 -13.25 6.17
N LEU A 255 30.69 -12.28 5.25
CA LEU A 255 30.21 -12.41 3.88
C LEU A 255 31.38 -12.49 2.90
N LEU A 256 31.43 -13.55 2.10
CA LEU A 256 32.41 -13.73 1.04
C LEU A 256 31.80 -13.38 -0.34
N SER A 257 32.55 -12.60 -1.13
CA SER A 257 32.26 -12.34 -2.54
C SER A 257 32.91 -13.41 -3.43
N THR A 258 32.09 -14.36 -3.89
CA THR A 258 32.52 -15.39 -4.84
C THR A 258 33.01 -14.83 -6.18
N PRO A 259 32.39 -13.80 -6.81
CA PRO A 259 32.90 -13.27 -8.06
C PRO A 259 34.27 -12.59 -7.86
N ARG A 260 34.47 -11.87 -6.75
CA ARG A 260 35.75 -11.22 -6.45
C ARG A 260 36.86 -12.23 -6.19
N LEU A 261 36.57 -13.29 -5.44
CA LEU A 261 37.53 -14.37 -5.21
C LEU A 261 37.93 -15.06 -6.53
N ALA A 262 36.95 -15.32 -7.41
CA ALA A 262 37.19 -15.95 -8.70
C ALA A 262 38.00 -15.05 -9.65
N GLU A 263 37.73 -13.74 -9.65
CA GLU A 263 38.49 -12.75 -10.42
C GLU A 263 39.99 -12.75 -10.03
N LEU A 264 40.28 -12.79 -8.73
CA LEU A 264 41.65 -12.72 -8.22
C LEU A 264 42.42 -14.03 -8.40
N LEU A 265 41.76 -15.17 -8.23
CA LEU A 265 42.43 -16.49 -8.18
C LEU A 265 42.28 -17.32 -9.45
N GLY A 266 41.36 -16.98 -10.36
CA GLY A 266 41.16 -17.69 -11.63
C GLY A 266 40.95 -19.19 -11.44
N GLU A 267 41.83 -20.01 -12.03
CA GLU A 267 41.76 -21.47 -11.95
C GLU A 267 41.97 -22.00 -10.51
N ALA A 268 42.60 -21.22 -9.64
CA ALA A 268 42.82 -21.58 -8.24
C ALA A 268 41.63 -21.22 -7.33
N PHE A 269 40.47 -20.85 -7.88
CA PHE A 269 39.28 -20.43 -7.13
C PHE A 269 38.85 -21.43 -6.05
N GLU A 270 38.62 -22.71 -6.38
CA GLU A 270 38.10 -23.68 -5.42
C GLU A 270 39.07 -23.92 -4.25
N LEU A 271 40.38 -23.98 -4.54
CA LEU A 271 41.41 -24.13 -3.51
C LEU A 271 41.53 -22.86 -2.65
N GLY A 272 41.36 -21.69 -3.27
CA GLY A 272 41.27 -20.42 -2.56
C GLY A 272 40.06 -20.33 -1.65
N LEU A 273 38.89 -20.77 -2.13
CA LEU A 273 37.65 -20.81 -1.36
C LEU A 273 37.80 -21.73 -0.15
N GLN A 274 38.32 -22.95 -0.35
CA GLN A 274 38.62 -23.88 0.74
C GLN A 274 39.50 -23.20 1.80
N ARG A 275 40.60 -22.57 1.38
CA ARG A 275 41.51 -21.88 2.30
C ARG A 275 40.85 -20.73 3.03
N GLN A 276 39.99 -19.95 2.38
CA GLN A 276 39.23 -18.89 3.05
C GLN A 276 38.29 -19.45 4.10
N VAL A 277 37.58 -20.53 3.80
CA VAL A 277 36.69 -21.17 4.78
C VAL A 277 37.48 -21.69 5.98
N GLU A 278 38.60 -22.38 5.77
CA GLU A 278 39.48 -22.88 6.84
C GLU A 278 40.02 -21.73 7.72
N LEU A 279 40.45 -20.63 7.10
CA LEU A 279 40.96 -19.45 7.83
C LEU A 279 39.86 -18.77 8.66
N TRP A 280 38.68 -18.57 8.07
CA TRP A 280 37.59 -17.86 8.73
C TRP A 280 36.83 -18.70 9.74
N SER A 281 36.69 -20.01 9.52
CA SER A 281 36.16 -20.92 10.55
C SER A 281 37.10 -20.93 11.75
N ALA A 282 38.40 -21.11 11.52
CA ALA A 282 39.38 -21.05 12.59
C ALA A 282 39.31 -19.73 13.34
N ALA A 283 39.14 -18.60 12.63
CA ALA A 283 39.13 -17.24 13.18
C ALA A 283 37.86 -16.89 13.98
N LEU A 284 36.68 -17.28 13.50
CA LEU A 284 35.38 -16.77 13.98
C LEU A 284 34.43 -17.84 14.52
N ALA A 285 34.60 -19.12 14.22
CA ALA A 285 33.70 -20.15 14.70
C ALA A 285 33.78 -20.23 16.24
N PRO A 286 32.66 -20.09 16.97
CA PRO A 286 32.64 -20.28 18.41
C PRO A 286 32.82 -21.76 18.76
N GLU A 287 33.37 -22.06 19.95
CA GLU A 287 33.54 -23.45 20.42
C GLU A 287 32.19 -24.18 20.53
N ASP A 288 31.15 -23.47 20.97
CA ASP A 288 29.77 -23.94 21.07
C ASP A 288 28.83 -22.84 20.56
N GLY A 289 28.38 -22.93 19.30
CA GLY A 289 27.37 -22.01 18.76
C GLY A 289 27.28 -21.95 17.25
N ALA A 290 26.17 -21.42 16.75
CA ALA A 290 26.00 -21.13 15.33
C ALA A 290 26.87 -19.95 14.90
N TRP A 291 27.35 -20.00 13.67
CA TRP A 291 28.06 -18.91 13.01
C TRP A 291 27.68 -18.88 11.53
N THR A 292 27.96 -17.77 10.87
CA THR A 292 27.52 -17.57 9.48
C THR A 292 28.69 -17.24 8.56
N PHE A 293 28.85 -18.03 7.51
CA PHE A 293 29.74 -17.77 6.38
C PHE A 293 28.88 -17.58 5.13
N GLY A 294 28.50 -16.32 4.88
CA GLY A 294 27.67 -15.96 3.75
C GLY A 294 28.38 -16.15 2.42
N VAL A 295 27.72 -16.85 1.49
CA VAL A 295 28.23 -17.06 0.13
C VAL A 295 27.53 -16.10 -0.83
N GLY A 296 28.12 -14.92 -1.03
CA GLY A 296 27.56 -13.86 -1.86
C GLY A 296 28.00 -13.93 -3.33
N GLY A 297 27.14 -13.48 -4.23
CA GLY A 297 27.43 -13.37 -5.67
C GLY A 297 27.58 -14.70 -6.43
N LEU A 298 27.11 -15.82 -5.84
CA LEU A 298 27.27 -17.15 -6.45
C LEU A 298 26.67 -17.22 -7.86
N ALA A 299 25.54 -16.56 -8.07
CA ALA A 299 24.89 -16.52 -9.37
C ALA A 299 25.76 -15.82 -10.43
N ASP A 300 26.40 -14.69 -10.08
CA ASP A 300 27.35 -14.01 -10.96
C ASP A 300 28.53 -14.91 -11.32
N HIS A 301 29.10 -15.58 -10.31
CA HIS A 301 30.22 -16.48 -10.52
C HIS A 301 29.85 -17.64 -11.46
N LEU A 302 28.72 -18.32 -11.22
CA LEU A 302 28.31 -19.47 -12.02
C LEU A 302 27.94 -19.09 -13.47
N LEU A 303 27.34 -17.92 -13.67
CA LEU A 303 27.06 -17.37 -15.00
C LEU A 303 28.37 -17.03 -15.74
N ALA A 304 29.29 -16.34 -15.06
CA ALA A 304 30.60 -16.00 -15.62
C ALA A 304 31.48 -17.25 -15.83
N ALA A 305 31.33 -18.30 -15.02
CA ALA A 305 32.02 -19.58 -15.20
C ALA A 305 31.37 -20.45 -16.28
N GLY A 306 30.10 -20.19 -16.63
CA GLY A 306 29.31 -20.94 -17.62
C GLY A 306 29.08 -22.39 -17.21
N ALA A 307 28.66 -22.59 -15.95
CA ALA A 307 28.26 -23.89 -15.45
C ALA A 307 27.11 -24.46 -16.29
N ALA A 308 27.26 -25.70 -16.78
CA ALA A 308 26.22 -26.38 -17.54
C ALA A 308 24.98 -26.72 -16.67
N ASP A 309 25.22 -27.05 -15.40
CA ASP A 309 24.22 -27.26 -14.37
C ASP A 309 24.57 -26.36 -13.16
N PRO A 310 24.02 -25.14 -13.10
CA PRO A 310 24.30 -24.18 -12.05
C PRO A 310 23.89 -24.66 -10.66
N GLU A 311 22.74 -25.31 -10.53
CA GLU A 311 22.25 -25.85 -9.26
C GLU A 311 23.19 -26.94 -8.72
N ALA A 312 23.60 -27.91 -9.55
CA ALA A 312 24.58 -28.91 -9.14
C ALA A 312 25.96 -28.31 -8.84
N ALA A 313 26.33 -27.21 -9.50
CA ALA A 313 27.57 -26.49 -9.19
C ALA A 313 27.51 -25.78 -7.84
N ALA A 314 26.37 -25.18 -7.49
CA ALA A 314 26.12 -24.60 -6.19
C ALA A 314 26.22 -25.66 -5.08
N GLU A 315 25.60 -26.83 -5.26
CA GLU A 315 25.68 -27.95 -4.30
C GLU A 315 27.12 -28.42 -4.07
N ARG A 316 27.92 -28.55 -5.15
CA ARG A 316 29.33 -28.93 -5.03
C ARG A 316 30.15 -27.92 -4.23
N LEU A 317 29.92 -26.62 -4.45
CA LEU A 317 30.60 -25.56 -3.70
C LEU A 317 30.15 -25.53 -2.24
N ALA A 318 28.86 -25.74 -1.95
CA ALA A 318 28.35 -25.84 -0.59
C ALA A 318 29.00 -27.01 0.17
N GLU A 319 29.10 -28.17 -0.47
CA GLU A 319 29.75 -29.35 0.09
C GLU A 319 31.25 -29.11 0.35
N LEU A 320 31.94 -28.39 -0.54
CA LEU A 320 33.33 -27.98 -0.33
C LEU A 320 33.46 -27.06 0.90
N ILE A 321 32.57 -26.07 1.04
CA ILE A 321 32.55 -25.16 2.18
C ILE A 321 32.33 -25.92 3.49
N ARG A 322 31.33 -26.81 3.54
CA ARG A 322 31.07 -27.62 4.74
C ARG A 322 32.26 -28.50 5.12
N LYS A 323 32.90 -29.14 4.14
CA LYS A 323 34.09 -29.97 4.38
C LYS A 323 35.27 -29.14 4.89
N ALA A 324 35.48 -27.96 4.31
CA ALA A 324 36.55 -27.05 4.71
C ALA A 324 36.35 -26.50 6.14
N ALA A 325 35.09 -26.28 6.55
CA ALA A 325 34.76 -25.87 7.92
C ALA A 325 34.98 -26.97 8.98
N GLY A 326 35.15 -28.24 8.58
CA GLY A 326 35.44 -29.33 9.50
C GLY A 326 34.30 -29.61 10.49
N SER A 327 34.62 -29.73 11.79
CA SER A 327 33.64 -29.92 12.87
C SER A 327 32.63 -28.79 12.97
N ASP A 328 33.03 -27.58 12.58
CA ASP A 328 32.22 -26.37 12.72
C ASP A 328 31.20 -26.25 11.58
N GLY A 329 31.28 -27.14 10.58
CA GLY A 329 30.39 -27.19 9.42
C GLY A 329 28.99 -27.73 9.69
N GLU A 330 28.70 -28.23 10.91
CA GLU A 330 27.33 -28.59 11.33
C GLU A 330 26.55 -27.38 11.85
N ALA A 331 27.22 -26.43 12.51
CA ALA A 331 26.62 -25.20 13.04
C ALA A 331 26.70 -24.02 12.04
N LEU A 332 27.27 -24.26 10.86
CA LEU A 332 27.54 -23.24 9.85
C LEU A 332 26.28 -22.89 9.04
N SER A 333 25.94 -21.61 9.00
CA SER A 333 24.91 -21.05 8.11
C SER A 333 25.53 -20.35 6.91
N LEU A 334 24.91 -20.49 5.73
CA LEU A 334 25.47 -19.99 4.45
C LEU A 334 24.81 -18.70 3.92
N PHE A 335 23.80 -18.19 4.62
CA PHE A 335 22.97 -17.07 4.15
C PHE A 335 23.14 -15.83 5.02
N ILE A 336 23.35 -14.68 4.37
CA ILE A 336 23.45 -13.36 5.01
C ILE A 336 22.56 -12.39 4.24
N ASP A 337 21.75 -11.62 4.98
CA ASP A 337 20.88 -10.55 4.47
C ASP A 337 21.35 -9.22 5.07
N ASP A 338 22.59 -8.82 4.74
CA ASP A 338 23.22 -7.57 5.20
C ASP A 338 23.61 -6.71 3.97
N PRO A 339 22.79 -5.71 3.60
CA PRO A 339 23.07 -4.87 2.43
C PRO A 339 24.34 -4.03 2.60
N GLU A 340 24.72 -3.66 3.82
CA GLU A 340 25.94 -2.90 4.10
C GLU A 340 27.18 -3.76 3.88
N ALA A 341 27.15 -5.02 4.34
CA ALA A 341 28.22 -5.97 4.06
C ALA A 341 28.31 -6.30 2.57
N ALA A 342 27.17 -6.48 1.90
CA ALA A 342 27.13 -6.71 0.47
C ALA A 342 27.74 -5.52 -0.30
N LEU A 343 27.38 -4.28 0.06
CA LEU A 343 27.95 -3.07 -0.54
C LEU A 343 29.47 -3.02 -0.36
N ARG A 344 30.00 -3.28 0.85
CA ARG A 344 31.46 -3.31 1.12
C ARG A 344 32.23 -4.25 0.19
N VAL A 345 31.66 -5.40 -0.19
CA VAL A 345 32.28 -6.36 -1.13
C VAL A 345 31.79 -6.24 -2.57
N GLY A 346 31.04 -5.17 -2.91
CA GLY A 346 30.59 -4.88 -4.27
C GLY A 346 29.53 -5.86 -4.79
N LEU A 347 28.73 -6.43 -3.90
CA LEU A 347 27.65 -7.35 -4.22
C LEU A 347 26.30 -6.64 -4.25
N SER A 348 25.46 -7.06 -5.20
CA SER A 348 24.06 -6.67 -5.32
C SER A 348 23.24 -7.90 -5.74
N GLY A 349 21.93 -7.92 -5.44
CA GLY A 349 21.05 -9.01 -5.91
C GLY A 349 21.04 -9.12 -7.43
N LEU A 350 20.89 -10.33 -7.98
CA LEU A 350 21.05 -10.56 -9.42
C LEU A 350 19.97 -9.85 -10.23
N GLY A 351 20.41 -8.99 -11.15
CA GLY A 351 19.56 -8.25 -12.07
C GLY A 351 20.26 -8.01 -13.40
N ALA A 352 19.50 -7.59 -14.42
CA ALA A 352 20.06 -7.25 -15.74
C ALA A 352 20.94 -6.00 -15.68
N LEU A 353 20.58 -5.03 -14.83
CA LEU A 353 21.30 -3.79 -14.63
C LEU A 353 22.32 -3.90 -13.51
N ASP A 354 23.47 -3.27 -13.73
CA ASP A 354 24.52 -3.05 -12.74
C ASP A 354 24.88 -1.56 -12.72
N VAL A 355 25.24 -1.05 -11.53
CA VAL A 355 25.68 0.34 -11.35
C VAL A 355 27.18 0.33 -11.17
N PHE A 356 27.89 1.16 -11.92
CA PHE A 356 29.34 1.27 -11.85
C PHE A 356 29.75 2.73 -11.70
N GLN A 357 30.98 2.96 -11.25
CA GLN A 357 31.56 4.28 -11.17
C GLN A 357 32.69 4.41 -12.20
N THR A 358 32.75 5.55 -12.89
CA THR A 358 33.86 5.89 -13.79
C THR A 358 35.07 6.36 -12.99
N ALA A 359 36.23 6.46 -13.66
CA ALA A 359 37.44 6.98 -13.03
C ALA A 359 37.30 8.44 -12.55
N ASP A 360 36.37 9.20 -13.16
CA ASP A 360 36.08 10.59 -12.82
C ASP A 360 35.04 10.71 -11.68
N GLY A 361 34.64 9.59 -11.07
CA GLY A 361 33.70 9.57 -9.95
C GLY A 361 32.22 9.53 -10.33
N GLU A 362 31.88 9.59 -11.62
CA GLU A 362 30.49 9.57 -12.09
C GLU A 362 29.88 8.16 -12.03
N THR A 363 28.64 8.05 -11.60
CA THR A 363 27.91 6.76 -11.58
C THR A 363 27.14 6.54 -12.87
N GLY A 364 27.36 5.39 -13.51
CA GLY A 364 26.65 4.95 -14.71
C GLY A 364 25.90 3.63 -14.51
N ARG A 365 25.01 3.30 -15.46
CA ARG A 365 24.32 2.01 -15.55
C ARG A 365 24.88 1.20 -16.71
N ARG A 366 25.06 -0.10 -16.53
CA ARG A 366 25.50 -1.03 -17.58
C ARG A 366 24.73 -2.35 -17.51
N LEU A 367 24.82 -3.15 -18.57
CA LEU A 367 24.45 -4.56 -18.50
C LEU A 367 25.40 -5.25 -17.52
N ARG A 368 24.84 -6.07 -16.62
CA ARG A 368 25.62 -6.75 -15.59
C ARG A 368 26.73 -7.61 -16.22
N PRO A 369 28.00 -7.49 -15.78
CA PRO A 369 29.13 -8.16 -16.44
C PRO A 369 29.03 -9.69 -16.54
N SER A 370 28.45 -10.33 -15.51
CA SER A 370 28.23 -11.78 -15.50
C SER A 370 27.25 -12.22 -16.60
N LEU A 371 26.17 -11.46 -16.81
CA LEU A 371 25.20 -11.70 -17.89
C LEU A 371 25.79 -11.36 -19.26
N ALA A 372 26.55 -10.27 -19.38
CA ALA A 372 27.25 -9.93 -20.62
C ALA A 372 28.21 -11.06 -21.06
N THR A 373 28.99 -11.60 -20.10
CA THR A 373 29.89 -12.74 -20.31
C THR A 373 29.13 -14.01 -20.73
N ALA A 374 28.00 -14.28 -20.07
CA ALA A 374 27.16 -15.42 -20.39
C ALA A 374 26.54 -15.29 -21.80
N ILE A 375 26.01 -14.12 -22.15
CA ILE A 375 25.41 -13.82 -23.47
C ILE A 375 26.44 -14.01 -24.58
N ALA A 376 27.64 -13.42 -24.42
CA ALA A 376 28.72 -13.55 -25.40
C ALA A 376 29.11 -15.03 -25.62
N ARG A 377 29.20 -15.81 -24.54
CA ARG A 377 29.49 -17.25 -24.61
C ARG A 377 28.37 -18.06 -25.25
N GLY A 378 27.13 -17.67 -25.02
CA GLY A 378 25.94 -18.24 -25.65
C GLY A 378 25.77 -17.86 -27.12
N GLY A 379 26.68 -17.06 -27.70
CA GLY A 379 26.61 -16.59 -29.08
C GLY A 379 25.60 -15.49 -29.32
N GLY A 380 25.13 -14.82 -28.26
CA GLY A 380 24.24 -13.66 -28.35
C GLY A 380 25.01 -12.35 -28.57
N ASP A 381 24.28 -11.33 -29.05
CA ASP A 381 24.82 -9.98 -29.22
C ASP A 381 24.63 -9.16 -27.94
N VAL A 382 25.76 -8.83 -27.29
CA VAL A 382 25.81 -8.05 -26.05
C VAL A 382 25.34 -6.62 -26.28
N GLU A 383 25.68 -5.99 -27.41
CA GLU A 383 25.24 -4.62 -27.72
C GLU A 383 23.73 -4.58 -27.96
N ALA A 384 23.17 -5.61 -28.58
CA ALA A 384 21.72 -5.72 -28.74
C ALA A 384 21.00 -5.87 -27.38
N ALA A 385 21.59 -6.61 -26.44
CA ALA A 385 21.07 -6.71 -25.08
C ALA A 385 21.14 -5.36 -24.35
N GLU A 386 22.26 -4.64 -24.45
CA GLU A 386 22.42 -3.30 -23.87
C GLU A 386 21.41 -2.31 -24.44
N ARG A 387 21.21 -2.29 -25.77
CA ARG A 387 20.20 -1.44 -26.43
C ARG A 387 18.77 -1.79 -26.03
N GLN A 388 18.46 -3.07 -25.79
CA GLN A 388 17.15 -3.50 -25.29
C GLN A 388 16.92 -2.98 -23.86
N LEU A 389 17.97 -3.03 -23.03
CA LEU A 389 17.91 -2.74 -21.60
C LEU A 389 17.93 -1.24 -21.30
N LEU A 390 18.87 -0.50 -21.88
CA LEU A 390 19.16 0.92 -21.61
C LEU A 390 18.63 1.87 -22.69
N GLY A 391 18.18 1.32 -23.82
CA GLY A 391 17.77 2.11 -24.97
C GLY A 391 18.94 2.68 -25.76
N ARG A 392 18.64 3.64 -26.64
CA ARG A 392 19.63 4.28 -27.53
C ARG A 392 19.85 5.76 -27.24
N ARG A 393 19.07 6.34 -26.33
CA ARG A 393 19.08 7.79 -26.01
C ARG A 393 18.94 8.68 -27.26
N THR A 394 18.15 8.23 -28.25
CA THR A 394 17.86 8.98 -29.47
C THR A 394 16.53 8.56 -30.08
N LEU A 395 15.84 9.49 -30.74
CA LEU A 395 14.61 9.21 -31.50
C LEU A 395 14.90 8.78 -32.95
N VAL A 396 16.16 8.77 -33.37
CA VAL A 396 16.53 8.32 -34.72
C VAL A 396 16.13 6.85 -34.89
N GLY A 397 15.24 6.58 -35.85
CA GLY A 397 14.71 5.26 -36.13
C GLY A 397 13.70 4.72 -35.10
N ALA A 398 13.21 5.57 -34.20
CA ALA A 398 12.21 5.18 -33.21
C ALA A 398 10.88 4.80 -33.89
N PRO A 399 10.23 3.68 -33.47
CA PRO A 399 9.00 3.23 -34.09
C PRO A 399 7.85 4.21 -33.81
N GLY A 400 7.30 4.81 -34.87
CA GLY A 400 6.09 5.63 -34.80
C GLY A 400 6.27 7.09 -34.38
N LEU A 401 7.40 7.44 -33.75
CA LEU A 401 7.78 8.81 -33.36
C LEU A 401 9.28 9.03 -33.63
N ASP A 402 9.68 9.04 -34.90
CA ASP A 402 11.05 9.36 -35.31
C ASP A 402 11.17 10.83 -35.76
N HIS A 403 12.39 11.23 -36.12
CA HIS A 403 12.64 12.57 -36.65
C HIS A 403 11.82 12.88 -37.93
N ALA A 404 11.51 11.87 -38.75
CA ALA A 404 10.70 12.08 -39.95
C ALA A 404 9.26 12.42 -39.58
N ALA A 405 8.68 11.71 -38.60
CA ALA A 405 7.35 11.98 -38.06
C ALA A 405 7.28 13.36 -37.39
N LEU A 406 8.29 13.74 -36.60
CA LEU A 406 8.35 15.05 -35.95
C LEU A 406 8.49 16.21 -36.96
N ARG A 407 9.31 16.04 -38.00
CA ARG A 407 9.36 17.02 -39.12
C ARG A 407 8.00 17.14 -39.82
N GLY A 408 7.29 16.02 -39.98
CA GLY A 408 5.91 16.02 -40.47
C GLY A 408 4.92 16.80 -39.59
N ALA A 409 5.21 16.91 -38.29
CA ALA A 409 4.42 17.67 -37.32
C ALA A 409 4.86 19.14 -37.17
N GLY A 410 5.91 19.58 -37.89
CA GLY A 410 6.35 20.97 -37.90
C GLY A 410 7.62 21.28 -37.10
N PHE A 411 8.33 20.27 -36.58
CA PHE A 411 9.62 20.46 -35.92
C PHE A 411 10.73 20.78 -36.93
N THR A 412 11.57 21.77 -36.61
CA THR A 412 12.78 22.08 -37.39
C THR A 412 14.00 21.36 -36.81
N ASP A 413 15.14 21.43 -37.51
CA ASP A 413 16.37 20.79 -37.04
C ASP A 413 16.87 21.38 -35.70
N VAL A 414 16.55 22.64 -35.39
CA VAL A 414 16.91 23.29 -34.11
C VAL A 414 16.16 22.65 -32.95
N GLU A 415 14.84 22.48 -33.07
CA GLU A 415 14.06 21.86 -32.01
C GLU A 415 14.37 20.36 -31.87
N LEU A 416 14.66 19.67 -32.98
CA LEU A 416 15.10 18.28 -32.93
C LEU A 416 16.44 18.14 -32.20
N GLU A 417 17.39 19.04 -32.44
CA GLU A 417 18.66 19.06 -31.71
C GLU A 417 18.44 19.31 -30.20
N ALA A 418 17.56 20.25 -29.84
CA ALA A 418 17.20 20.51 -28.45
C ALA A 418 16.56 19.28 -27.78
N VAL A 419 15.66 18.58 -28.48
CA VAL A 419 15.06 17.32 -28.00
C VAL A 419 16.14 16.26 -27.80
N GLU A 420 17.00 16.01 -28.79
CA GLU A 420 18.07 15.00 -28.69
C GLU A 420 19.03 15.30 -27.53
N GLN A 421 19.36 16.57 -27.32
CA GLN A 421 20.17 16.98 -26.18
C GLN A 421 19.45 16.76 -24.83
N ALA A 422 18.14 17.02 -24.78
CA ALA A 422 17.34 16.78 -23.58
C ALA A 422 17.21 15.28 -23.25
N LEU A 423 17.09 14.40 -24.25
CA LEU A 423 16.98 12.94 -24.07
C LEU A 423 18.20 12.33 -23.36
N ALA A 424 19.36 13.00 -23.39
CA ALA A 424 20.54 12.59 -22.64
C ALA A 424 20.38 12.81 -21.12
N CYS A 425 19.53 13.74 -20.70
CA CYS A 425 19.41 14.18 -19.30
C CYS A 425 18.05 13.84 -18.65
N VAL A 426 17.02 13.53 -19.44
CA VAL A 426 15.70 13.17 -18.91
C VAL A 426 15.52 11.65 -18.78
N ASP A 427 14.55 11.24 -17.95
CA ASP A 427 14.15 9.84 -17.77
C ASP A 427 12.80 9.51 -18.39
N ARG A 428 12.02 10.52 -18.79
CA ARG A 428 10.71 10.35 -19.43
C ARG A 428 10.70 11.06 -20.77
N LEU A 429 9.99 10.47 -21.74
CA LEU A 429 9.97 10.99 -23.11
C LEU A 429 9.31 12.37 -23.16
N GLU A 430 8.21 12.53 -22.45
CA GLU A 430 7.43 13.76 -22.32
C GLU A 430 8.24 14.95 -21.80
N ASP A 431 9.23 14.72 -20.93
CA ASP A 431 10.06 15.78 -20.35
C ASP A 431 10.97 16.40 -21.42
N ALA A 432 11.39 15.63 -22.43
CA ALA A 432 12.15 16.15 -23.56
C ALA A 432 11.33 17.05 -24.50
N PHE A 433 9.99 16.98 -24.42
CA PHE A 433 9.08 17.84 -25.18
C PHE A 433 8.45 18.94 -24.31
N HIS A 434 8.98 19.17 -23.11
CA HIS A 434 8.49 20.23 -22.24
C HIS A 434 8.70 21.62 -22.89
N PRO A 435 7.78 22.60 -22.71
CA PRO A 435 7.92 23.94 -23.30
C PRO A 435 9.22 24.68 -22.92
N ALA A 436 9.84 24.31 -21.80
CA ALA A 436 11.15 24.85 -21.39
C ALA A 436 12.30 24.35 -22.27
N VAL A 437 12.17 23.18 -22.90
CA VAL A 437 13.15 22.61 -23.84
C VAL A 437 12.90 23.13 -25.26
N LEU A 438 11.65 23.13 -25.70
CA LEU A 438 11.24 23.48 -27.07
C LEU A 438 11.12 24.98 -27.34
N ASP A 439 11.32 25.82 -26.33
CA ASP A 439 10.89 27.22 -26.28
C ASP A 439 9.36 27.42 -26.36
N SER A 440 8.86 28.28 -25.48
CA SER A 440 7.43 28.61 -25.38
C SER A 440 6.89 29.31 -26.63
N GLY A 441 7.74 30.07 -27.33
CA GLY A 441 7.39 30.75 -28.58
C GLY A 441 7.11 29.75 -29.69
N PHE A 442 7.95 28.72 -29.86
CA PHE A 442 7.74 27.67 -30.85
C PHE A 442 6.43 26.89 -30.61
N VAL A 443 6.17 26.48 -29.37
CA VAL A 443 4.96 25.71 -29.02
C VAL A 443 3.69 26.50 -29.33
N ARG A 444 3.66 27.81 -29.02
CA ARG A 444 2.49 28.64 -29.29
C ARG A 444 2.39 29.10 -30.75
N ASP A 445 3.47 29.62 -31.29
CA ASP A 445 3.45 30.38 -32.55
C ASP A 445 3.63 29.47 -33.79
N VAL A 446 4.30 28.31 -33.65
CA VAL A 446 4.52 27.35 -34.74
C VAL A 446 3.59 26.14 -34.63
N LEU A 447 3.54 25.51 -33.45
CA LEU A 447 2.68 24.34 -33.23
C LEU A 447 1.21 24.73 -32.98
N GLY A 448 0.93 26.01 -32.66
CA GLY A 448 -0.43 26.49 -32.42
C GLY A 448 -1.06 25.94 -31.14
N LEU A 449 -0.23 25.55 -30.15
CA LEU A 449 -0.67 24.92 -28.91
C LEU A 449 -0.50 25.90 -27.74
N GLU A 450 -1.59 26.09 -26.99
CA GLU A 450 -1.53 26.66 -25.64
C GLU A 450 -1.53 25.48 -24.66
N VAL A 451 -0.43 25.32 -23.93
CA VAL A 451 -0.17 24.18 -23.04
C VAL A 451 -0.16 24.68 -21.61
N GLU A 452 -1.09 24.20 -20.79
CA GLU A 452 -1.11 24.53 -19.35
C GLU A 452 0.05 23.84 -18.61
N PRO A 453 0.49 24.35 -17.44
CA PRO A 453 1.55 23.72 -16.65
C PRO A 453 1.20 22.26 -16.30
N GLY A 454 2.02 21.32 -16.79
CA GLY A 454 1.84 19.88 -16.60
C GLY A 454 1.05 19.15 -17.69
N GLU A 455 0.58 19.86 -18.73
CA GLU A 455 -0.05 19.24 -19.90
C GLU A 455 1.00 18.70 -20.90
N GLN A 456 0.75 17.52 -21.47
CA GLN A 456 1.68 16.84 -22.37
C GLN A 456 1.51 17.30 -23.84
N VAL A 457 2.62 17.62 -24.51
CA VAL A 457 2.62 18.15 -25.88
C VAL A 457 2.37 17.07 -26.94
N LEU A 458 2.97 15.88 -26.80
CA LEU A 458 2.89 14.81 -27.81
C LEU A 458 1.45 14.35 -28.13
N PRO A 459 0.56 14.12 -27.14
CA PRO A 459 -0.83 13.74 -27.44
C PRO A 459 -1.59 14.84 -28.21
N ARG A 460 -1.30 16.12 -27.97
CA ARG A 460 -1.94 17.26 -28.66
C ARG A 460 -1.51 17.36 -30.12
N LEU A 461 -0.32 16.89 -30.45
CA LEU A 461 0.19 16.77 -31.82
C LEU A 461 -0.39 15.57 -32.59
N GLY A 462 -1.23 14.76 -31.94
CA GLY A 462 -1.91 13.62 -32.57
C GLY A 462 -1.14 12.30 -32.48
N PHE A 463 -0.06 12.24 -31.70
CA PHE A 463 0.62 10.97 -31.43
C PHE A 463 -0.18 10.13 -30.44
N SER A 464 -0.41 8.87 -30.80
CA SER A 464 -1.11 7.93 -29.92
C SER A 464 -0.24 7.52 -28.74
N GLN A 465 -0.88 7.15 -27.63
CA GLN A 465 -0.19 6.64 -26.45
C GLN A 465 0.72 5.45 -26.77
N GLN A 466 0.30 4.56 -27.67
CA GLN A 466 1.10 3.41 -28.11
C GLN A 466 2.39 3.82 -28.85
N GLN A 467 2.35 4.89 -29.65
CA GLN A 467 3.55 5.42 -30.32
C GLN A 467 4.51 6.03 -29.31
N ILE A 468 3.99 6.78 -28.33
CA ILE A 468 4.78 7.41 -27.27
C ILE A 468 5.48 6.33 -26.43
N GLU A 469 4.76 5.27 -26.05
CA GLU A 469 5.32 4.14 -25.29
C GLU A 469 6.38 3.37 -26.10
N ALA A 470 6.12 3.08 -27.37
CA ALA A 470 7.07 2.39 -28.24
C ALA A 470 8.36 3.20 -28.48
N ALA A 471 8.23 4.52 -28.66
CA ALA A 471 9.37 5.41 -28.78
C ALA A 471 10.12 5.58 -27.44
N GLY A 472 9.40 5.66 -26.32
CA GLY A 472 9.99 5.68 -24.99
C GLY A 472 10.83 4.43 -24.74
N ALA A 473 10.31 3.25 -25.06
CA ALA A 473 11.04 1.98 -24.96
C ALA A 473 12.26 1.90 -25.90
N TRP A 474 12.21 2.56 -27.06
CA TRP A 474 13.36 2.66 -27.97
C TRP A 474 14.48 3.56 -27.41
N VAL A 475 14.10 4.67 -26.81
CA VAL A 475 15.01 5.69 -26.29
C VAL A 475 15.62 5.27 -24.95
N PHE A 476 14.80 4.84 -23.99
CA PHE A 476 15.21 4.55 -22.60
C PHE A 476 15.36 3.06 -22.31
N GLY A 477 14.97 2.19 -23.25
CA GLY A 477 14.99 0.74 -23.07
C GLY A 477 13.78 0.22 -22.30
N HIS A 478 13.78 -1.08 -22.03
CA HIS A 478 12.68 -1.76 -21.33
C HIS A 478 12.98 -1.94 -19.83
N GLY A 479 14.20 -1.65 -19.38
CA GLY A 479 14.63 -1.87 -17.99
C GLY A 479 14.83 -3.34 -17.60
N ASP A 480 14.42 -4.29 -18.45
CA ASP A 480 14.67 -5.72 -18.32
C ASP A 480 14.95 -6.40 -19.67
N LEU A 481 15.23 -7.70 -19.63
CA LEU A 481 15.53 -8.55 -20.81
C LEU A 481 14.50 -9.66 -21.01
N ARG A 482 13.30 -9.55 -20.43
CA ARG A 482 12.30 -10.64 -20.43
C ARG A 482 11.79 -10.97 -21.82
N ASP A 483 11.46 -9.94 -22.60
CA ASP A 483 10.87 -10.07 -23.92
C ASP A 483 11.90 -9.82 -25.04
N TRP A 484 13.19 -10.02 -24.75
CA TRP A 484 14.26 -9.81 -25.74
C TRP A 484 14.27 -10.92 -26.82
N PRO A 485 13.91 -10.62 -28.09
CA PRO A 485 13.70 -11.66 -29.09
C PRO A 485 14.98 -12.36 -29.56
N ALA A 486 16.13 -11.68 -29.45
CA ALA A 486 17.43 -12.20 -29.86
C ALA A 486 18.20 -12.88 -28.70
N ALA A 487 17.52 -13.15 -27.58
CA ALA A 487 18.12 -13.81 -26.43
C ALA A 487 18.62 -15.23 -26.79
N PRO A 488 19.84 -15.62 -26.38
CA PRO A 488 20.31 -16.99 -26.51
C PRO A 488 19.37 -17.97 -25.82
N SER A 489 19.00 -19.06 -26.49
CA SER A 489 17.99 -20.02 -26.00
C SER A 489 18.34 -20.65 -24.65
N ALA A 490 19.63 -20.85 -24.36
CA ALA A 490 20.11 -21.37 -23.08
C ALA A 490 19.94 -20.37 -21.92
N LEU A 491 19.85 -19.07 -22.20
CA LEU A 491 19.79 -18.00 -21.20
C LEU A 491 18.41 -17.35 -21.08
N THR A 492 17.46 -17.67 -21.97
CA THR A 492 16.12 -17.05 -22.00
C THR A 492 15.43 -17.07 -20.64
N SER A 493 15.47 -18.19 -19.92
CA SER A 493 14.84 -18.30 -18.59
C SER A 493 15.56 -17.48 -17.52
N VAL A 494 16.89 -17.36 -17.60
CA VAL A 494 17.71 -16.57 -16.66
C VAL A 494 17.50 -15.09 -16.91
N LEU A 495 17.48 -14.65 -18.17
CA LEU A 495 17.29 -13.25 -18.55
C LEU A 495 15.88 -12.75 -18.25
N ALA A 496 14.87 -13.63 -18.27
CA ALA A 496 13.48 -13.28 -17.97
C ALA A 496 13.17 -13.11 -16.48
N ASP A 497 13.87 -13.85 -15.60
CA ASP A 497 13.76 -13.72 -14.14
C ASP A 497 15.13 -13.98 -13.47
N PRO A 498 16.07 -13.03 -13.52
CA PRO A 498 17.40 -13.19 -12.90
C PRO A 498 17.30 -13.43 -11.39
N ALA A 499 16.42 -12.71 -10.70
CA ALA A 499 16.15 -12.92 -9.28
C ALA A 499 15.64 -14.34 -8.99
N GLY A 500 14.79 -14.90 -9.86
CA GLY A 500 14.34 -16.28 -9.77
C GLY A 500 15.43 -17.31 -10.01
N PHE A 501 16.38 -17.03 -10.90
CA PHE A 501 17.57 -17.87 -11.05
C PHE A 501 18.42 -17.88 -9.77
N GLU A 502 18.69 -16.71 -9.19
CA GLU A 502 19.42 -16.61 -7.92
C GLU A 502 18.69 -17.35 -6.77
N ARG A 503 17.35 -17.22 -6.67
CA ARG A 503 16.57 -17.98 -5.67
C ARG A 503 16.70 -19.49 -5.83
N ARG A 504 16.76 -20.02 -7.06
CA ARG A 504 16.95 -21.47 -7.29
C ARG A 504 18.31 -21.94 -6.79
N LEU A 505 19.37 -21.17 -7.04
CA LEU A 505 20.71 -21.49 -6.55
C LEU A 505 20.76 -21.48 -5.02
N ARG A 506 20.18 -20.47 -4.38
CA ARG A 506 20.11 -20.39 -2.91
C ARG A 506 19.34 -21.56 -2.30
N ARG A 507 18.26 -21.98 -2.95
CA ARG A 507 17.53 -23.19 -2.56
C ARG A 507 18.38 -24.45 -2.64
N ALA A 508 19.25 -24.58 -3.65
CA ALA A 508 20.19 -25.69 -3.75
C ALA A 508 21.24 -25.68 -2.62
N LEU A 509 21.58 -24.50 -2.08
CA LEU A 509 22.46 -24.36 -0.91
C LEU A 509 21.76 -24.66 0.42
N GLU A 510 20.43 -24.48 0.51
CA GLU A 510 19.68 -24.56 1.78
C GLU A 510 19.92 -25.87 2.57
N PRO A 511 19.99 -27.07 1.95
CA PRO A 511 20.27 -28.31 2.67
C PRO A 511 21.63 -28.37 3.36
N PHE A 512 22.59 -27.53 2.94
CA PHE A 512 23.96 -27.48 3.47
C PHE A 512 24.13 -26.39 4.53
N SER A 513 23.10 -25.61 4.82
CA SER A 513 23.12 -24.53 5.82
C SER A 513 22.42 -24.99 7.11
N ALA A 514 22.96 -24.64 8.27
CA ALA A 514 22.31 -24.88 9.55
C ALA A 514 20.97 -24.12 9.64
N ALA A 515 21.01 -22.80 9.49
CA ALA A 515 19.81 -21.96 9.43
C ALA A 515 19.19 -21.90 8.02
N PRO A 516 17.85 -21.77 7.90
CA PRO A 516 17.16 -21.58 6.63
C PRO A 516 17.47 -20.23 5.97
N ASP A 517 17.22 -20.15 4.67
CA ASP A 517 17.33 -18.91 3.93
C ASP A 517 16.13 -17.98 4.24
N VAL A 518 16.42 -16.78 4.75
CA VAL A 518 15.41 -15.77 5.10
C VAL A 518 15.53 -14.49 4.27
N THR A 519 16.28 -14.50 3.17
CA THR A 519 16.23 -13.35 2.26
C THR A 519 14.81 -13.15 1.75
N PRO A 520 14.30 -11.90 1.77
CA PRO A 520 12.94 -11.63 1.37
C PRO A 520 12.62 -12.09 -0.06
N ILE A 521 11.53 -12.83 -0.22
CA ILE A 521 10.92 -13.13 -1.51
C ILE A 521 10.09 -11.91 -1.93
N PRO A 522 10.40 -11.27 -3.08
CA PRO A 522 9.68 -10.10 -3.53
C PRO A 522 8.26 -10.46 -3.95
N LEU A 523 7.29 -9.68 -3.49
CA LEU A 523 5.92 -9.66 -3.96
C LEU A 523 5.67 -8.41 -4.82
N PRO A 524 4.66 -8.41 -5.71
CA PRO A 524 4.18 -7.18 -6.33
C PRO A 524 3.95 -6.08 -5.29
N TRP A 525 4.22 -4.82 -5.64
CA TRP A 525 4.10 -3.70 -4.70
C TRP A 525 2.66 -3.51 -4.18
N ASP A 526 1.68 -3.89 -4.99
CA ASP A 526 0.24 -3.84 -4.70
C ASP A 526 -0.29 -5.16 -4.10
N ALA A 527 0.60 -6.10 -3.75
CA ALA A 527 0.19 -7.40 -3.28
C ALA A 527 -0.64 -7.34 -1.99
N GLY A 528 -1.75 -8.07 -2.00
CA GLY A 528 -2.64 -8.21 -0.85
C GLY A 528 -2.40 -9.49 -0.04
N ALA A 529 -3.08 -9.60 1.11
CA ALA A 529 -2.97 -10.76 1.99
C ALA A 529 -3.30 -12.10 1.29
N GLY A 530 -4.24 -12.12 0.34
CA GLY A 530 -4.55 -13.33 -0.43
C GLY A 530 -3.38 -13.84 -1.27
N GLN A 531 -2.61 -12.94 -1.90
CA GLN A 531 -1.41 -13.30 -2.66
C GLN A 531 -0.28 -13.75 -1.73
N ALA A 532 -0.10 -13.08 -0.59
CA ALA A 532 0.87 -13.51 0.43
C ALA A 532 0.54 -14.90 0.99
N ALA A 533 -0.73 -15.19 1.29
CA ALA A 533 -1.16 -16.51 1.75
C ALA A 533 -0.87 -17.60 0.71
N ARG A 534 -1.07 -17.28 -0.58
CA ARG A 534 -0.74 -18.19 -1.67
C ARG A 534 0.77 -18.42 -1.77
N ALA A 535 1.58 -17.36 -1.70
CA ALA A 535 3.04 -17.47 -1.71
C ALA A 535 3.57 -18.30 -0.53
N LEU A 536 3.00 -18.14 0.68
CA LEU A 536 3.33 -18.99 1.84
C LEU A 536 2.95 -20.45 1.61
N ALA A 537 1.78 -20.72 1.02
CA ALA A 537 1.33 -22.07 0.70
C ALA A 537 2.19 -22.73 -0.40
N ASP A 538 2.60 -21.97 -1.42
CA ASP A 538 3.53 -22.41 -2.46
C ASP A 538 4.88 -22.78 -1.82
N ALA A 539 5.43 -21.91 -0.97
CA ALA A 539 6.68 -22.16 -0.25
C ALA A 539 6.63 -23.41 0.64
N ALA A 540 5.52 -23.63 1.35
CA ALA A 540 5.31 -24.83 2.15
C ALA A 540 5.28 -26.11 1.29
N ARG A 541 4.63 -26.06 0.10
CA ARG A 541 4.59 -27.17 -0.87
C ARG A 541 5.96 -27.45 -1.49
N GLU A 542 6.73 -26.39 -1.73
CA GLU A 542 8.10 -26.47 -2.24
C GLU A 542 9.09 -26.98 -1.19
N GLY A 543 8.69 -26.98 0.08
CA GLY A 543 9.44 -27.59 1.16
C GLY A 543 10.53 -26.72 1.77
N LEU A 544 10.50 -25.41 1.51
CA LEU A 544 11.39 -24.42 2.15
C LEU A 544 11.32 -24.54 3.67
N ARG A 545 12.40 -24.26 4.39
CA ARG A 545 12.43 -24.33 5.86
C ARG A 545 11.95 -23.03 6.53
N GLY A 546 12.20 -21.89 5.89
CA GLY A 546 11.77 -20.57 6.32
C GLY A 546 11.37 -19.68 5.14
N VAL A 547 10.50 -18.71 5.39
CA VAL A 547 10.00 -17.77 4.36
C VAL A 547 9.84 -16.38 4.94
N ARG A 548 10.38 -15.40 4.24
CA ARG A 548 10.13 -13.98 4.48
C ARG A 548 9.60 -13.37 3.19
N LEU A 549 8.45 -12.72 3.24
CA LEU A 549 7.89 -12.04 2.07
C LEU A 549 8.12 -10.54 2.19
N MET A 550 8.21 -9.84 1.07
CA MET A 550 8.32 -8.38 1.07
C MET A 550 7.77 -7.81 -0.21
N ARG A 551 6.83 -6.86 -0.12
CA ARG A 551 6.37 -6.11 -1.27
C ARG A 551 7.50 -5.29 -1.87
N GLY A 552 7.56 -5.29 -3.20
CA GLY A 552 8.44 -4.43 -3.96
C GLY A 552 8.13 -2.95 -3.72
N THR A 553 9.06 -2.09 -4.11
CA THR A 553 8.85 -0.65 -4.11
C THR A 553 7.74 -0.28 -5.07
N ALA A 554 6.86 0.62 -4.65
CA ALA A 554 5.84 1.15 -5.54
C ALA A 554 6.51 1.90 -6.72
N PRO A 555 6.00 1.77 -7.95
CA PRO A 555 6.57 2.47 -9.10
C PRO A 555 6.59 3.98 -8.87
N ALA A 556 7.62 4.65 -9.42
CA ALA A 556 7.69 6.10 -9.39
C ALA A 556 6.57 6.71 -10.26
N GLY A 557 6.00 7.82 -9.82
CA GLY A 557 4.96 8.56 -10.53
C GLY A 557 3.58 8.55 -9.83
N PRO A 558 2.57 9.20 -10.44
CA PRO A 558 1.22 9.25 -9.88
C PRO A 558 0.54 7.89 -10.04
N LEU A 559 0.73 7.00 -9.06
CA LEU A 559 0.05 5.69 -8.99
C LEU A 559 -1.46 5.85 -8.83
N PHE A 560 -1.86 6.95 -8.20
CA PHE A 560 -3.24 7.41 -8.14
C PHE A 560 -3.27 8.83 -8.69
N GLN A 561 -3.86 9.00 -9.88
CA GLN A 561 -4.49 10.28 -10.19
C GLN A 561 -5.76 10.33 -9.36
N LEU A 562 -5.60 10.65 -8.07
CA LEU A 562 -6.71 11.24 -7.35
C LEU A 562 -7.01 12.50 -8.16
N ALA A 563 -8.18 12.56 -8.79
CA ALA A 563 -8.69 13.85 -9.21
C ALA A 563 -8.52 14.72 -7.97
N ASP A 564 -7.73 15.79 -8.07
CA ASP A 564 -7.81 16.86 -7.10
C ASP A 564 -9.30 17.10 -7.00
N GLY A 565 -9.89 16.62 -5.90
CA GLY A 565 -11.31 16.68 -5.73
C GLY A 565 -11.52 18.15 -5.66
N ALA A 566 -11.86 18.76 -6.81
CA ALA A 566 -12.11 20.19 -6.96
C ALA A 566 -12.94 20.46 -5.74
N ALA A 567 -12.33 21.17 -4.78
CA ALA A 567 -12.87 21.29 -3.44
C ALA A 567 -14.31 21.58 -3.70
N THR A 568 -15.20 20.62 -3.43
CA THR A 568 -16.59 20.85 -3.77
C THR A 568 -16.85 21.96 -2.80
N GLU A 569 -16.90 23.19 -3.32
CA GLU A 569 -17.36 24.34 -2.59
C GLU A 569 -18.77 23.90 -2.27
N ARG A 570 -18.89 23.20 -1.14
CA ARG A 570 -20.11 23.15 -0.39
C ARG A 570 -20.34 24.62 -0.20
N ASP A 571 -21.26 25.14 -1.01
CA ASP A 571 -21.71 26.52 -1.00
C ASP A 571 -21.70 26.91 0.46
N ARG A 572 -20.70 27.72 0.85
CA ARG A 572 -20.57 28.15 2.23
C ARG A 572 -21.81 28.99 2.40
N ARG A 573 -22.83 28.40 3.03
CA ARG A 573 -24.04 29.11 3.42
C ARG A 573 -23.54 30.40 4.07
N PRO A 574 -23.94 31.58 3.56
CA PRO A 574 -23.43 32.84 4.08
C PRO A 574 -23.53 32.80 5.60
N ASP A 575 -22.41 33.02 6.29
CA ASP A 575 -22.43 33.08 7.75
C ASP A 575 -23.53 34.08 8.13
N PRO A 576 -24.53 33.67 8.94
CA PRO A 576 -25.59 34.58 9.32
C PRO A 576 -24.96 35.78 10.03
N GLU A 577 -25.27 36.99 9.56
CA GLU A 577 -24.77 38.22 10.16
C GLU A 577 -24.95 38.17 11.70
N PRO A 578 -23.93 38.54 12.48
CA PRO A 578 -23.99 38.47 13.92
C PRO A 578 -25.03 39.47 14.43
N ARG A 579 -26.26 39.01 14.64
CA ARG A 579 -27.23 39.72 15.47
C ARG A 579 -26.66 39.74 16.88
N MET A 580 -26.30 40.93 17.35
CA MET A 580 -25.93 41.20 18.72
C MET A 580 -27.14 40.89 19.61
N VAL A 581 -27.23 39.65 20.09
CA VAL A 581 -28.09 39.28 21.21
C VAL A 581 -27.25 39.46 22.46
N GLU A 582 -27.70 40.34 23.34
CA GLU A 582 -27.10 40.53 24.67
C GLU A 582 -26.97 39.18 25.35
N ARG A 583 -25.72 38.85 25.69
CA ARG A 583 -25.32 37.57 26.24
C ARG A 583 -25.84 37.45 27.68
N VAL A 584 -27.06 36.97 27.86
CA VAL A 584 -27.47 36.37 29.13
C VAL A 584 -26.70 35.07 29.25
N ILE A 585 -25.68 35.07 30.11
CA ILE A 585 -24.86 33.91 30.42
C ILE A 585 -25.73 32.94 31.22
N GLU A 586 -26.43 32.04 30.53
CA GLU A 586 -26.86 30.81 31.17
C GLU A 586 -25.68 29.85 31.19
N LYS A 587 -25.19 29.66 32.40
CA LYS A 587 -24.16 28.69 32.79
C LYS A 587 -24.58 27.31 32.30
N VAL A 588 -23.96 26.82 31.22
CA VAL A 588 -23.98 25.41 30.83
C VAL A 588 -23.33 24.63 31.97
N VAL A 589 -24.17 24.13 32.88
CA VAL A 589 -23.77 23.12 33.84
C VAL A 589 -23.73 21.82 33.05
N GLU A 590 -22.53 21.30 32.82
CA GLU A 590 -22.33 19.88 32.51
C GLU A 590 -23.00 19.06 33.63
N ARG A 591 -24.23 18.64 33.37
CA ARG A 591 -24.86 17.55 34.11
C ARG A 591 -24.46 16.28 33.39
N GLU A 592 -23.68 15.43 34.06
CA GLU A 592 -23.59 14.01 33.73
C GLU A 592 -25.01 13.47 33.54
N ARG A 593 -25.44 13.25 32.29
CA ARG A 593 -26.73 12.64 32.01
C ARG A 593 -26.60 11.15 32.29
N SER A 594 -26.85 10.77 33.55
CA SER A 594 -27.03 9.37 33.93
C SER A 594 -28.26 8.81 33.19
N ARG A 595 -28.13 7.60 32.62
CA ARG A 595 -29.22 6.89 31.92
C ARG A 595 -30.54 6.97 32.70
N ARG A 596 -31.58 7.56 32.10
CA ARG A 596 -32.92 7.60 32.68
C ARG A 596 -33.51 6.19 32.64
N LYS A 597 -33.78 5.59 33.80
CA LYS A 597 -34.38 4.25 33.88
C LYS A 597 -35.87 4.33 33.60
N LEU A 598 -36.34 3.56 32.61
CA LEU A 598 -37.77 3.45 32.32
C LEU A 598 -38.52 2.62 33.39
N PRO A 599 -39.82 2.88 33.62
CA PRO A 599 -40.64 2.14 34.58
C PRO A 599 -40.79 0.66 34.22
N ASP A 600 -41.03 -0.21 35.20
CA ASP A 600 -41.15 -1.66 34.96
C ASP A 600 -42.43 -2.02 34.17
N ARG A 601 -43.45 -1.15 34.18
CA ARG A 601 -44.66 -1.26 33.37
C ARG A 601 -44.81 0.00 32.50
N ARG A 602 -44.76 -0.17 31.18
CA ARG A 602 -44.68 0.93 30.20
C ARG A 602 -45.95 1.02 29.37
N LYS A 603 -46.30 2.24 28.97
CA LYS A 603 -47.28 2.50 27.91
C LYS A 603 -46.54 2.57 26.58
N GLY A 604 -47.28 2.41 25.50
CA GLY A 604 -46.77 2.45 24.14
C GLY A 604 -47.74 1.79 23.18
N TYR A 605 -47.45 1.88 21.89
CA TYR A 605 -48.27 1.28 20.85
C TYR A 605 -47.49 0.23 20.07
N ILE A 606 -48.25 -0.60 19.35
CA ILE A 606 -47.71 -1.59 18.45
C ILE A 606 -48.27 -1.29 17.06
N GLN A 607 -47.39 -0.90 16.15
CA GLN A 607 -47.75 -0.62 14.76
C GLN A 607 -47.28 -1.76 13.88
N LYS A 608 -48.22 -2.37 13.17
CA LYS A 608 -47.93 -3.39 12.16
C LYS A 608 -48.02 -2.76 10.79
N ALA A 609 -46.94 -2.79 10.03
CA ALA A 609 -46.91 -2.36 8.65
C ALA A 609 -46.21 -3.38 7.75
N ALA A 610 -46.34 -3.21 6.44
CA ALA A 610 -45.49 -3.88 5.48
C ALA A 610 -44.91 -2.87 4.50
N VAL A 611 -43.57 -2.81 4.41
CA VAL A 611 -42.80 -1.93 3.52
C VAL A 611 -42.19 -2.78 2.41
N GLY A 612 -42.49 -2.49 1.15
CA GLY A 612 -41.95 -3.26 0.02
C GLY A 612 -42.32 -4.75 0.05
N GLY A 613 -43.43 -5.12 0.70
CA GLY A 613 -43.85 -6.52 0.91
C GLY A 613 -43.30 -7.20 2.18
N HIS A 614 -42.40 -6.56 2.91
CA HIS A 614 -41.79 -7.08 4.14
C HIS A 614 -42.54 -6.58 5.38
N LYS A 615 -42.96 -7.50 6.26
CA LYS A 615 -43.76 -7.17 7.45
C LYS A 615 -42.87 -6.69 8.59
N VAL A 616 -43.18 -5.52 9.13
CA VAL A 616 -42.47 -4.86 10.24
C VAL A 616 -43.47 -4.58 11.36
N TYR A 617 -43.06 -4.87 12.59
CA TYR A 617 -43.77 -4.54 13.81
C TYR A 617 -42.91 -3.58 14.61
N VAL A 618 -43.42 -2.37 14.85
CA VAL A 618 -42.77 -1.37 15.69
C VAL A 618 -43.49 -1.37 17.03
N HIS A 619 -42.75 -1.58 18.11
CA HIS A 619 -43.24 -1.47 19.46
C HIS A 619 -42.56 -0.28 20.13
N THR A 620 -43.33 0.61 20.73
CA THR A 620 -42.78 1.75 21.48
C THR A 620 -42.92 1.52 22.98
N GLY A 621 -41.97 2.05 23.74
CA GLY A 621 -42.02 2.13 25.19
C GLY A 621 -41.87 3.58 25.64
N GLU A 622 -42.87 4.09 26.34
CA GLU A 622 -42.97 5.47 26.80
C GLU A 622 -42.60 5.61 28.28
N TYR A 623 -42.10 6.79 28.64
CA TYR A 623 -42.01 7.26 30.02
C TYR A 623 -43.40 7.66 30.56
N GLU A 624 -43.49 7.92 31.87
CA GLU A 624 -44.77 8.32 32.50
C GLU A 624 -45.30 9.67 32.00
N ASP A 625 -44.43 10.52 31.44
CA ASP A 625 -44.74 11.82 30.84
C ASP A 625 -45.20 11.73 29.37
N GLY A 626 -45.18 10.53 28.77
CA GLY A 626 -45.54 10.30 27.37
C GLY A 626 -44.38 10.47 26.37
N GLU A 627 -43.16 10.77 26.84
CA GLU A 627 -41.98 10.79 25.97
C GLU A 627 -41.56 9.38 25.55
N LEU A 628 -41.07 9.23 24.32
CA LEU A 628 -40.56 7.97 23.80
C LEU A 628 -39.22 7.62 24.46
N GLY A 629 -39.13 6.46 25.11
CA GLY A 629 -37.90 6.00 25.78
C GLY A 629 -37.25 4.76 25.17
N GLU A 630 -37.99 3.95 24.42
CA GLU A 630 -37.43 2.82 23.67
C GLU A 630 -38.29 2.42 22.47
N ILE A 631 -37.65 1.76 21.51
CA ILE A 631 -38.31 1.16 20.34
C ILE A 631 -37.83 -0.28 20.18
N PHE A 632 -38.72 -1.16 19.73
CA PHE A 632 -38.40 -2.51 19.29
C PHE A 632 -38.92 -2.73 17.88
N ILE A 633 -38.12 -3.45 17.08
CA ILE A 633 -38.43 -3.71 15.68
C ILE A 633 -38.43 -5.22 15.48
N ASP A 634 -39.60 -5.78 15.21
CA ASP A 634 -39.78 -7.19 14.90
C ASP A 634 -40.13 -7.39 13.43
N MET A 635 -39.45 -8.36 12.81
CA MET A 635 -39.66 -8.73 11.42
C MET A 635 -39.80 -10.24 11.27
N HIS A 636 -40.67 -10.66 10.35
CA HIS A 636 -40.92 -12.06 10.03
C HIS A 636 -40.50 -12.39 8.59
N LYS A 637 -39.66 -13.43 8.45
CA LYS A 637 -39.13 -14.01 7.19
C LYS A 637 -37.90 -13.32 6.56
N GLU A 638 -37.21 -12.46 7.31
CA GLU A 638 -35.88 -11.96 6.93
C GLU A 638 -34.75 -12.87 7.43
N GLY A 639 -33.59 -12.85 6.76
CA GLY A 639 -32.41 -13.60 7.18
C GLY A 639 -31.96 -13.25 8.61
N ALA A 640 -31.36 -14.21 9.31
CA ALA A 640 -30.96 -14.07 10.72
C ALA A 640 -30.00 -12.87 10.96
N ALA A 641 -29.13 -12.57 9.99
CA ALA A 641 -28.23 -11.42 10.03
C ALA A 641 -28.98 -10.08 10.02
N PHE A 642 -29.96 -9.92 9.13
CA PHE A 642 -30.75 -8.70 9.02
C PHE A 642 -31.64 -8.46 10.25
N ARG A 643 -32.26 -9.53 10.77
CA ARG A 643 -33.02 -9.45 12.04
C ARG A 643 -32.14 -9.05 13.21
N SER A 644 -30.93 -9.60 13.32
CA SER A 644 -30.00 -9.27 14.40
C SER A 644 -29.51 -7.83 14.32
N LEU A 645 -29.27 -7.33 13.09
CA LEU A 645 -28.90 -5.94 12.86
C LEU A 645 -30.03 -4.97 13.26
N MET A 646 -31.28 -5.24 12.87
CA MET A 646 -32.42 -4.41 13.24
C MET A 646 -32.69 -4.41 14.75
N ASN A 647 -32.50 -5.56 15.41
CA ASN A 647 -32.60 -5.64 16.87
C ASN A 647 -31.50 -4.82 17.56
N ASN A 648 -30.24 -4.94 17.11
CA ASN A 648 -29.14 -4.15 17.67
C ASN A 648 -29.30 -2.64 17.41
N PHE A 649 -29.84 -2.28 16.25
CA PHE A 649 -30.16 -0.90 15.92
C PHE A 649 -31.23 -0.33 16.86
N ALA A 650 -32.34 -1.06 17.06
CA ALA A 650 -33.40 -0.65 17.98
C ALA A 650 -32.89 -0.44 19.42
N ILE A 651 -31.97 -1.32 19.87
CA ILE A 651 -31.31 -1.19 21.17
C ILE A 651 -30.46 0.09 21.24
N ALA A 652 -29.67 0.40 20.20
CA ALA A 652 -28.82 1.59 20.16
C ALA A 652 -29.64 2.89 20.26
N ILE A 653 -30.73 2.99 19.50
CA ILE A 653 -31.64 4.15 19.55
C ILE A 653 -32.30 4.28 20.91
N SER A 654 -32.76 3.16 21.48
CA SER A 654 -33.36 3.15 22.82
C SER A 654 -32.37 3.61 23.90
N ILE A 655 -31.09 3.21 23.80
CA ILE A 655 -30.04 3.70 24.69
C ILE A 655 -29.85 5.21 24.49
N GLY A 656 -29.76 5.68 23.24
CA GLY A 656 -29.62 7.11 22.94
C GLY A 656 -30.73 7.97 23.55
N LEU A 657 -31.99 7.56 23.39
CA LEU A 657 -33.14 8.22 24.01
C LEU A 657 -33.05 8.22 25.55
N GLN A 658 -32.56 7.13 26.15
CA GLN A 658 -32.37 7.02 27.61
C GLN A 658 -31.23 7.87 28.17
N TYR A 659 -30.22 8.20 27.36
CA TYR A 659 -29.18 9.17 27.69
C TYR A 659 -29.58 10.61 27.33
N GLY A 660 -30.81 10.80 26.84
CA GLY A 660 -31.43 12.11 26.62
C GLY A 660 -31.09 12.74 25.27
N VAL A 661 -30.76 11.94 24.26
CA VAL A 661 -30.75 12.41 22.87
C VAL A 661 -32.21 12.67 22.45
N PRO A 662 -32.54 13.87 21.92
CA PRO A 662 -33.90 14.17 21.46
C PRO A 662 -34.32 13.25 20.32
N LEU A 663 -35.61 12.86 20.28
CA LEU A 663 -36.14 12.07 19.16
C LEU A 663 -36.00 12.78 17.81
N GLU A 664 -36.11 14.12 17.79
CA GLU A 664 -36.00 14.95 16.58
C GLU A 664 -34.67 14.74 15.84
N GLU A 665 -33.56 14.67 16.57
CA GLU A 665 -32.23 14.41 16.00
C GLU A 665 -32.16 13.05 15.29
N PHE A 666 -32.82 12.03 15.85
CA PHE A 666 -32.89 10.72 15.20
C PHE A 666 -33.82 10.73 13.98
N VAL A 667 -34.93 11.46 14.03
CA VAL A 667 -35.84 11.60 12.89
C VAL A 667 -35.11 12.28 11.73
N ASP A 668 -34.43 13.41 11.99
CA ASP A 668 -33.69 14.13 10.94
C ASP A 668 -32.52 13.31 10.36
N ALA A 669 -31.87 12.48 11.18
CA ALA A 669 -30.76 11.65 10.73
C ALA A 669 -31.20 10.47 9.83
N PHE A 670 -32.38 9.89 10.07
CA PHE A 670 -32.77 8.61 9.45
C PHE A 670 -33.90 8.69 8.44
N VAL A 671 -34.65 9.79 8.38
CA VAL A 671 -35.60 10.03 7.30
C VAL A 671 -34.84 10.20 5.98
N PHE A 672 -35.42 9.70 4.89
CA PHE A 672 -34.84 9.62 3.52
C PHE A 672 -33.62 8.69 3.37
N THR A 673 -33.31 7.86 4.37
CA THR A 673 -32.32 6.80 4.21
C THR A 673 -32.82 5.73 3.24
N ARG A 674 -31.97 5.35 2.27
CA ARG A 674 -32.34 4.47 1.15
C ARG A 674 -31.62 3.13 1.21
N PHE A 675 -32.37 2.04 1.36
CA PHE A 675 -31.90 0.66 1.18
C PHE A 675 -33.10 -0.30 1.12
N GLU A 676 -32.91 -1.46 0.49
CA GLU A 676 -33.95 -2.50 0.42
C GLU A 676 -34.11 -3.21 1.77
N PRO A 677 -35.34 -3.46 2.27
CA PRO A 677 -36.63 -3.28 1.59
C PRO A 677 -37.15 -1.83 1.53
N ALA A 678 -37.56 -1.41 0.32
CA ALA A 678 -38.16 -0.11 0.03
C ALA A 678 -39.45 -0.28 -0.79
N GLY A 679 -40.34 0.70 -0.76
CA GLY A 679 -41.51 0.78 -1.63
C GLY A 679 -42.81 1.09 -0.90
N LYS A 680 -43.93 0.60 -1.44
CA LYS A 680 -45.27 0.87 -0.92
C LYS A 680 -45.42 0.33 0.51
N VAL A 681 -45.99 1.17 1.38
CA VAL A 681 -46.30 0.85 2.77
C VAL A 681 -47.78 0.51 2.88
N THR A 682 -48.09 -0.59 3.58
CA THR A 682 -49.46 -1.00 3.88
C THR A 682 -49.62 -1.22 5.38
N GLY A 683 -50.80 -0.90 5.93
CA GLY A 683 -51.08 -1.01 7.36
C GLY A 683 -50.86 0.27 8.17
N ASN A 684 -50.52 1.40 7.52
CA ASN A 684 -50.41 2.72 8.13
C ASN A 684 -51.17 3.74 7.26
N ASP A 685 -51.92 4.62 7.90
CA ASP A 685 -52.82 5.56 7.21
C ASP A 685 -52.12 6.84 6.76
N SER A 686 -51.04 7.23 7.45
CA SER A 686 -50.29 8.48 7.25
C SER A 686 -49.14 8.32 6.24
N ILE A 687 -48.47 7.16 6.24
CA ILE A 687 -47.29 6.89 5.41
C ILE A 687 -47.60 5.76 4.43
N ARG A 688 -47.77 6.10 3.15
CA ARG A 688 -48.15 5.15 2.08
C ARG A 688 -46.97 4.62 1.26
N SER A 689 -45.79 5.23 1.36
CA SER A 689 -44.55 4.80 0.70
C SER A 689 -43.34 5.21 1.54
N ALA A 690 -42.27 4.41 1.50
CA ALA A 690 -41.01 4.71 2.17
C ALA A 690 -39.81 4.18 1.37
N THR A 691 -38.67 4.85 1.52
CA THR A 691 -37.41 4.54 0.79
C THR A 691 -36.51 3.54 1.51
N SER A 692 -36.87 3.18 2.75
CA SER A 692 -36.38 2.03 3.50
C SER A 692 -37.31 1.73 4.68
N ILE A 693 -37.05 0.64 5.41
CA ILE A 693 -37.74 0.34 6.66
C ILE A 693 -37.42 1.38 7.74
N LEU A 694 -36.18 1.86 7.83
CA LEU A 694 -35.81 2.88 8.82
C LEU A 694 -36.46 4.23 8.51
N ASP A 695 -36.48 4.62 7.23
CA ASP A 695 -37.21 5.80 6.76
C ASP A 695 -38.70 5.72 7.14
N TYR A 696 -39.34 4.56 6.98
CA TYR A 696 -40.72 4.36 7.45
C TYR A 696 -40.86 4.54 8.98
N ILE A 697 -40.00 3.88 9.77
CA ILE A 697 -40.10 3.90 11.24
C ILE A 697 -39.91 5.32 11.78
N PHE A 698 -38.91 6.05 11.32
CA PHE A 698 -38.64 7.40 11.84
C PHE A 698 -39.64 8.45 11.35
N ARG A 699 -40.19 8.29 10.15
CA ARG A 699 -41.37 9.09 9.75
C ARG A 699 -42.56 8.81 10.67
N GLU A 700 -42.83 7.55 10.99
CA GLU A 700 -43.96 7.19 11.85
C GLU A 700 -43.78 7.74 13.27
N LEU A 701 -42.58 7.64 13.83
CA LEU A 701 -42.26 8.21 15.15
C LEU A 701 -42.31 9.74 15.10
N GLY A 702 -41.84 10.37 14.03
CA GLY A 702 -41.92 11.82 13.83
C GLY A 702 -43.37 12.32 13.72
N VAL A 703 -44.23 11.61 13.00
CA VAL A 703 -45.66 11.93 12.90
C VAL A 703 -46.36 11.72 14.25
N SER A 704 -46.09 10.60 14.93
CA SER A 704 -46.83 10.19 16.14
C SER A 704 -46.41 10.95 17.41
N TYR A 705 -45.12 11.26 17.58
CA TYR A 705 -44.60 11.91 18.79
C TYR A 705 -44.22 13.39 18.59
N LEU A 706 -43.77 13.79 17.39
CA LEU A 706 -43.34 15.17 17.12
C LEU A 706 -44.39 16.00 16.36
N GLY A 707 -45.48 15.39 15.90
CA GLY A 707 -46.53 16.08 15.13
C GLY A 707 -46.06 16.58 13.76
N ARG A 708 -44.99 16.00 13.21
CA ARG A 708 -44.37 16.37 11.94
C ARG A 708 -45.15 15.83 10.74
N HIS A 709 -46.33 16.41 10.48
CA HIS A 709 -47.24 15.98 9.42
C HIS A 709 -46.68 16.17 8.00
N GLU A 710 -45.63 16.97 7.82
CA GLU A 710 -44.90 17.10 6.55
C GLU A 710 -44.18 15.81 6.12
N LEU A 711 -43.97 14.87 7.06
CA LEU A 711 -43.40 13.55 6.78
C LEU A 711 -44.45 12.52 6.29
N ALA A 712 -45.74 12.87 6.39
CA ALA A 712 -46.84 12.04 5.92
C ALA A 712 -47.05 12.24 4.41
N ASN A 713 -47.12 11.13 3.68
CA ASN A 713 -47.26 11.12 2.22
C ASN A 713 -48.69 10.70 1.81
N ALA A 714 -49.67 10.86 2.70
CA ALA A 714 -51.08 10.61 2.43
C ALA A 714 -51.75 11.92 1.97
N HIS A 715 -52.20 11.98 0.72
CA HIS A 715 -53.07 13.08 0.28
C HIS A 715 -54.42 13.00 1.02
N PRO A 716 -54.93 14.11 1.59
CA PRO A 716 -56.33 14.18 2.01
C PRO A 716 -57.21 14.11 0.76
N GLU A 717 -58.08 13.11 0.66
CA GLU A 717 -59.06 13.07 -0.43
C GLU A 717 -60.01 14.26 -0.28
N ALA A 718 -59.94 15.19 -1.24
CA ALA A 718 -60.98 16.16 -1.48
C ALA A 718 -62.21 15.38 -1.99
N GLY A 719 -63.32 15.52 -1.27
CA GLY A 719 -64.59 14.96 -1.68
C GLY A 719 -64.96 15.35 -3.11
N ASP A 720 -65.39 14.34 -3.87
CA ASP A 720 -66.52 14.37 -4.79
C ASP A 720 -66.77 15.70 -5.52
N GLY A 721 -66.08 15.85 -6.64
CA GLY A 721 -66.46 16.80 -7.68
C GLY A 721 -66.72 16.06 -8.98
N LEU A 722 -67.92 15.49 -9.13
CA LEU A 722 -68.78 15.54 -10.33
C LEU A 722 -69.92 14.50 -10.20
N GLY A 723 -71.06 14.98 -9.70
CA GLY A 723 -72.36 14.39 -10.00
C GLY A 723 -72.86 14.80 -11.39
N ALA A 724 -73.87 14.06 -11.85
CA ALA A 724 -74.65 14.12 -13.11
C ALA A 724 -74.13 13.19 -14.23
N THR A 725 -74.87 12.19 -14.74
CA THR A 725 -76.25 11.71 -14.51
C THR A 725 -76.40 10.28 -15.10
N ASP A 726 -77.31 9.50 -14.50
CA ASP A 726 -78.17 8.44 -15.04
C ASP A 726 -77.56 7.08 -15.51
N ALA A 727 -78.06 5.90 -15.12
CA ALA A 727 -79.29 5.52 -14.41
C ALA A 727 -79.16 4.13 -13.76
N GLY A 728 -79.86 3.91 -12.64
CA GLY A 728 -80.32 2.56 -12.25
C GLY A 728 -79.97 2.09 -10.83
N GLY A 729 -80.71 2.60 -9.84
CA GLY A 729 -81.48 1.79 -8.88
C GLY A 729 -80.78 0.96 -7.79
N HIS A 730 -81.27 1.20 -6.57
CA HIS A 730 -81.21 0.39 -5.34
C HIS A 730 -79.98 0.60 -4.44
N GLU A 731 -80.11 1.55 -3.51
CA GLU A 731 -79.44 1.49 -2.22
C GLU A 731 -79.95 0.27 -1.44
N PRO A 732 -79.07 -0.54 -0.83
CA PRO A 732 -79.37 -1.26 0.38
C PRO A 732 -78.70 -0.55 1.56
N GLU A 733 -79.57 0.02 2.38
CA GLU A 733 -79.46 0.26 3.82
C GLU A 733 -78.18 -0.21 4.52
N THR A 734 -77.53 0.73 5.19
CA THR A 734 -76.56 0.47 6.26
C THR A 734 -77.22 -0.28 7.41
N VAL A 735 -76.69 -1.44 7.80
CA VAL A 735 -77.08 -2.10 9.05
C VAL A 735 -76.03 -1.84 10.15
N PRO A 736 -76.38 -1.26 11.32
CA PRO A 736 -75.38 -0.76 12.28
C PRO A 736 -74.53 -1.84 12.98
N ALA A 737 -73.28 -1.52 13.35
CA ALA A 737 -72.16 -2.33 13.89
C ALA A 737 -72.33 -2.98 15.29
N ALA A 738 -73.50 -3.52 15.44
CA ALA A 738 -74.23 -3.32 16.63
C ALA A 738 -74.36 -4.58 17.63
N ARG A 739 -74.38 -5.84 17.13
CA ARG A 739 -75.10 -7.04 17.73
C ARG A 739 -74.12 -7.90 18.51
N PHE A 740 -73.00 -7.27 18.81
CA PHE A 740 -71.76 -7.84 19.29
C PHE A 740 -71.09 -6.95 20.33
N ILE A 741 -71.78 -5.89 20.74
CA ILE A 741 -71.56 -5.26 22.02
C ILE A 741 -72.70 -5.73 22.92
N SER A 742 -72.35 -6.35 24.05
CA SER A 742 -73.31 -6.56 25.13
C SER A 742 -73.47 -5.26 25.95
N LYS A 743 -74.73 -5.04 26.31
CA LYS A 743 -75.38 -3.80 26.73
C LYS A 743 -75.15 -3.47 28.22
N GLY A 744 -73.90 -3.24 28.61
CA GLY A 744 -73.50 -2.79 29.97
C GLY A 744 -72.69 -1.48 30.03
N PHE A 745 -72.22 -0.97 28.88
CA PHE A 745 -71.59 0.34 28.74
C PHE A 745 -72.59 1.44 28.32
N ALA A 746 -73.89 1.19 28.55
CA ALA A 746 -74.97 2.11 28.22
C ALA A 746 -75.47 2.85 29.46
N ARG A 747 -74.83 3.97 29.76
CA ARG A 747 -75.61 5.19 30.02
C ARG A 747 -75.91 5.86 28.68
N GLY A 748 -76.80 5.22 27.90
CA GLY A 748 -77.37 5.65 26.62
C GLY A 748 -76.42 5.55 25.41
N ALA A 749 -76.67 4.82 24.33
CA ALA A 749 -77.77 3.96 23.88
C ALA A 749 -77.17 2.89 22.92
N ALA A 750 -77.84 1.76 22.79
CA ALA A 750 -77.24 0.44 22.55
C ALA A 750 -77.05 0.01 21.05
N PRO A 751 -76.44 -1.15 20.78
CA PRO A 751 -75.96 -1.57 19.45
C PRO A 751 -76.68 -2.85 18.85
N ASP A 752 -76.91 -3.09 17.50
CA ASP A 752 -77.14 -4.43 16.75
C ASP A 752 -76.67 -4.72 15.20
N ASN A 753 -75.46 -5.27 14.80
CA ASN A 753 -74.88 -6.33 13.85
C ASN A 753 -73.30 -6.49 13.68
N LEU A 754 -72.76 -7.73 13.67
CA LEU A 754 -71.39 -8.24 13.27
C LEU A 754 -71.63 -9.62 12.58
N VAL A 755 -70.55 -10.25 12.06
CA VAL A 755 -70.34 -11.65 11.55
C VAL A 755 -70.58 -11.83 10.03
N VAL A 756 -69.78 -12.56 9.20
CA VAL A 756 -68.46 -13.24 9.25
C VAL A 756 -67.97 -13.49 7.79
N LEU A 757 -66.63 -13.54 7.65
CA LEU A 757 -65.63 -14.07 6.68
C LEU A 757 -66.03 -15.12 5.58
N PRO A 758 -65.18 -15.33 4.53
CA PRO A 758 -64.06 -16.29 4.64
C PRO A 758 -62.70 -15.81 4.05
N PHE A 759 -61.63 -16.49 4.48
CA PHE A 759 -60.23 -16.34 4.02
C PHE A 759 -59.85 -17.36 2.91
N GLY A 760 -58.95 -16.95 1.99
CA GLY A 760 -58.13 -17.80 1.09
C GLY A 760 -58.78 -18.13 -0.27
N GLN A 761 -58.10 -18.21 -1.43
CA GLN A 761 -56.69 -18.44 -1.75
C GLN A 761 -56.31 -17.98 -3.19
N LYS A 762 -55.08 -17.43 -3.29
CA LYS A 762 -53.99 -17.69 -4.28
C LYS A 762 -54.29 -17.88 -5.79
N ARG A 763 -53.74 -16.98 -6.60
CA ARG A 763 -53.17 -17.29 -7.93
C ARG A 763 -51.71 -16.85 -7.92
N ASP A 764 -50.79 -17.81 -8.07
CA ASP A 764 -49.38 -17.54 -8.34
C ASP A 764 -49.24 -17.14 -9.83
N ALA A 765 -48.45 -16.11 -10.13
CA ALA A 765 -48.01 -15.78 -11.48
C ALA A 765 -46.49 -15.49 -11.49
N PRO A 766 -45.79 -15.84 -12.58
CA PRO A 766 -44.34 -16.07 -12.58
C PRO A 766 -43.51 -14.80 -12.69
N ARG A 767 -42.27 -14.89 -12.18
CA ARG A 767 -41.22 -13.88 -12.32
C ARG A 767 -40.75 -13.77 -13.78
N SER A 768 -40.84 -12.58 -14.36
CA SER A 768 -40.15 -12.21 -15.61
C SER A 768 -38.83 -11.52 -15.28
N ASN A 769 -37.72 -12.05 -15.81
CA ASN A 769 -36.47 -11.31 -15.94
C ASN A 769 -36.66 -10.20 -16.97
N ALA A 770 -36.23 -8.98 -16.66
CA ALA A 770 -36.11 -7.90 -17.63
C ALA A 770 -34.70 -7.31 -17.54
N GLY A 771 -34.00 -7.41 -18.66
CA GLY A 771 -32.68 -6.82 -18.88
C GLY A 771 -32.72 -5.29 -18.99
N ALA A 772 -31.52 -4.75 -19.11
CA ALA A 772 -31.16 -3.33 -19.17
C ALA A 772 -32.14 -2.48 -20.01
N GLY A 773 -32.81 -1.55 -19.33
CA GLY A 773 -33.50 -0.41 -19.92
C GLY A 773 -32.67 0.88 -19.77
N PRO A 774 -33.04 1.96 -20.49
CA PRO A 774 -32.34 3.26 -20.47
C PRO A 774 -32.30 3.91 -19.06
N PRO A 775 -31.38 4.87 -18.80
CA PRO A 775 -31.05 5.34 -17.45
C PRO A 775 -32.27 5.84 -16.69
N ALA A 776 -32.33 5.46 -15.41
CA ALA A 776 -33.48 5.70 -14.55
C ALA A 776 -33.61 7.17 -14.15
N THR A 777 -34.77 7.77 -14.44
CA THR A 777 -35.14 9.14 -14.02
C THR A 777 -35.87 9.07 -12.68
N ALA A 778 -35.46 9.87 -11.70
CA ALA A 778 -36.09 9.90 -10.38
C ALA A 778 -37.49 10.55 -10.45
N CYS A 779 -38.46 9.95 -9.76
CA CYS A 779 -39.77 10.54 -9.57
C CYS A 779 -39.67 11.81 -8.70
N PRO A 780 -40.25 12.97 -9.12
CA PRO A 780 -40.22 14.20 -8.34
C PRO A 780 -40.91 14.09 -6.97
N ASP A 781 -41.95 13.25 -6.88
CA ASP A 781 -42.78 13.17 -5.67
C ASP A 781 -42.21 12.24 -4.60
N CYS A 782 -41.68 11.07 -5.00
CA CYS A 782 -41.17 10.08 -4.05
C CYS A 782 -39.66 9.83 -4.13
N GLY A 783 -38.97 10.42 -5.11
CA GLY A 783 -37.52 10.29 -5.30
C GLY A 783 -37.06 8.91 -5.77
N ASP A 784 -37.98 8.00 -6.09
CA ASP A 784 -37.67 6.64 -6.55
C ASP A 784 -37.43 6.57 -8.06
N LEU A 785 -36.55 5.68 -8.48
CA LEU A 785 -36.07 5.49 -9.85
C LEU A 785 -37.01 4.61 -10.71
N SER A 786 -38.16 4.25 -10.16
CA SER A 786 -39.18 3.40 -10.76
C SER A 786 -40.18 4.17 -11.66
N LEU A 787 -39.76 5.31 -12.22
CA LEU A 787 -40.57 6.11 -13.12
C LEU A 787 -40.54 5.49 -14.53
N ARG A 788 -41.70 5.04 -15.03
CA ARG A 788 -41.81 4.43 -16.36
C ARG A 788 -42.73 5.23 -17.26
N GLN A 789 -42.36 5.32 -18.53
CA GLN A 789 -43.21 5.91 -19.55
C GLN A 789 -44.19 4.85 -20.05
N GLN A 790 -45.48 5.03 -19.76
CA GLN A 790 -46.57 4.17 -20.25
C GLN A 790 -47.61 5.03 -20.94
N GLY A 791 -47.95 4.72 -22.20
CA GLY A 791 -49.07 5.35 -22.91
C GLY A 791 -48.95 6.87 -23.13
N GLY A 792 -47.74 7.42 -23.25
CA GLY A 792 -47.52 8.86 -23.48
C GLY A 792 -47.40 9.73 -22.23
N GLY A 793 -47.50 9.14 -21.03
CA GLY A 793 -47.24 9.81 -19.75
C GLY A 793 -46.21 9.05 -18.89
N TRP A 794 -45.65 9.73 -17.89
CA TRP A 794 -44.78 9.12 -16.89
C TRP A 794 -45.62 8.69 -15.69
N ILE A 795 -45.44 7.46 -15.22
CA ILE A 795 -46.08 6.95 -14.01
C ILE A 795 -45.01 6.29 -13.14
N CYS A 796 -44.97 6.65 -11.86
CA CYS A 796 -44.10 6.02 -10.89
C CYS A 796 -44.73 4.72 -10.39
N GLU A 797 -44.07 3.58 -10.60
CA GLU A 797 -44.57 2.28 -10.14
C GLU A 797 -44.58 2.17 -8.60
N THR A 798 -43.83 3.02 -7.90
CA THR A 798 -43.66 2.97 -6.44
C THR A 798 -44.66 3.82 -5.67
N CYS A 799 -44.89 5.07 -6.08
CA CYS A 799 -45.85 5.96 -5.42
C CYS A 799 -47.15 6.15 -6.20
N GLY A 800 -47.22 5.73 -7.46
CA GLY A 800 -48.39 5.91 -8.33
C GLY A 800 -48.53 7.32 -8.90
N ALA A 801 -47.61 8.24 -8.62
CA ALA A 801 -47.64 9.60 -9.15
C ALA A 801 -47.43 9.62 -10.66
N ALA A 802 -48.16 10.50 -11.36
CA ALA A 802 -48.06 10.71 -12.80
C ALA A 802 -47.55 12.13 -13.12
N PRO A 803 -46.24 12.42 -12.91
CA PRO A 803 -45.70 13.76 -13.10
C PRO A 803 -45.66 14.16 -14.58
N SER A 804 -46.09 15.38 -14.92
CA SER A 804 -45.96 15.92 -16.28
C SER A 804 -44.52 16.39 -16.52
N MET A 805 -43.70 15.59 -17.16
CA MET A 805 -42.36 15.99 -17.59
C MET A 805 -42.49 16.79 -18.90
N GLN A 806 -42.64 18.12 -18.83
CA GLN A 806 -42.43 19.00 -20.00
C GLN A 806 -40.96 19.41 -20.04
N GLY A 807 -40.25 18.96 -21.06
CA GLY A 807 -38.85 19.27 -21.34
C GLY A 807 -38.48 18.73 -22.70
#